data_AF-A0A101V5T0-F1
#
_entry.id   AF-A0A101V5T0-F1
#
_cell.length_a   1.000
_cell.length_b   1.000
_cell.length_c   1.000
_cell.angle_alpha   90.00
_cell.angle_beta   90.00
_cell.angle_gamma   90.00
#
_symmetry.space_group_name_H-M   'P 1'
#
loop_
_entity.id
_entity.type
_entity.pdbx_description
1 polymer ?
#
loop_
_entity_poly.entity_id
_entity_poly.type
_entity_poly.pdbx_seq_one_letter_code
_entity_poly.pdbx_strand_id
1 'polypeptide(L)'
;MTVSDERLVEALRASLTENERLRRENERITAAAQEPVAIVGMACRLPGGVTSPEELWTLVASGHDAVTGLPADRGWDLDGLYHPEPGHPGTTYVKEAGVLYGAGQFDAGFFGLSDREALGTDPQQRILLELVWEALERAGIDPHSVRGTDTGVYAGLMYHDYANGVRKLPEGVDSFLGLGKSGSVLSGRVSYLYDLTGPSVTVDTACSSSLVTLDMAVRALRGGECAMALAGGVAVMATPDAYVGFAAQRALAPDGRIKAFSASADGTNWAEGAGVLLLERLSDARRNGHPVLAVVRGTAVNQDGASNGLTAPNGPSQERVIRAALAGAGLTPADVDTVEAHGTGTVLGDPIEAQALIAAYGQDRPADRPLWLGSLKSNIGHAQAAAGVAGIIKMVMALRHEELPRTLHVDAPTPKVDWSEGAVRLLTEARPWPREEGRPRRAGVSSFGISGTNAHVLLEEAAPEPAAGTGAARAGGPVAWALSAKTAAALRDQAARLDTFLDAADADADPYDVGHALALARAAFDERAVVVADDTGTLRAKVRALAEDTAGSLPGVARGSRTKGRLAVLFTGQGSQRLGMGRELYETYPAYAAAFDAVVAELDRHLPRPLKEVVLDDAAALDRTEFTQPALFAVEVALYRLYESWGVRPHALAGHSIGELAAAHVAGVWSLADAARLVAARGRLMQALPSGGAMIAVQATEAEVLPLLTDGVGIAAVNGPRSVVVSGVESEAAAVQAHFAELGRRTKRLTVSHAFHSPLMDSMLAEFRQTAAELTYQEPRIPVISDVTGAPATAEELTSPEYWVRHVRAAVRFADSIRALRAQGVATFLELGPGAVLSALGPACLDATDDGVAFLPALRVDAPDAQTALTAAGGLFTRGVPIDWTALFPGARRVDLPTYAFQRRDYWLEAGTMTTETISTPETDTATDPGADALDATRRALQERLAGLDPAEQVALLVDLVAAEAETARTEQNPDETFDDELDGESPFFEVGFNSLSAVELRNRLVEVTGLTLSPMLLFDYPTPAYIAEFLQEQLATETANGGE
;
A
#
# COMPACT_ATOMS: atom_id res chain seq x y z
N MET A 1 -39.22 -0.68 -63.47
CA MET A 1 -38.09 0.25 -63.31
C MET A 1 -36.84 -0.59 -63.15
N THR A 2 -35.96 -0.59 -64.14
CA THR A 2 -34.68 -1.30 -64.13
C THR A 2 -33.72 -0.55 -63.22
N VAL A 3 -33.23 -1.20 -62.16
CA VAL A 3 -32.15 -0.67 -61.33
C VAL A 3 -30.93 -0.49 -62.22
N SER A 4 -30.32 0.70 -62.27
CA SER A 4 -29.12 0.92 -63.09
C SER A 4 -27.93 0.16 -62.49
N ASP A 5 -27.05 -0.38 -63.34
CA ASP A 5 -25.86 -1.12 -62.93
C ASP A 5 -24.98 -0.32 -61.95
N GLU A 6 -24.97 1.01 -62.07
CA GLU A 6 -24.25 1.92 -61.15
C GLU A 6 -24.79 1.85 -59.71
N ARG A 7 -26.12 1.80 -59.53
CA ARG A 7 -26.73 1.66 -58.19
C ARG A 7 -26.46 0.28 -57.59
N LEU A 8 -26.32 -0.74 -58.43
CA LEU A 8 -25.97 -2.09 -58.00
C LEU A 8 -24.51 -2.15 -57.50
N VAL A 9 -23.58 -1.52 -58.22
CA VAL A 9 -22.16 -1.45 -57.84
C VAL A 9 -21.96 -0.66 -56.55
N GLU A 10 -22.67 0.46 -56.38
CA GLU A 10 -22.61 1.26 -55.15
C GLU A 10 -23.16 0.51 -53.94
N ALA A 11 -24.28 -0.21 -54.10
CA ALA A 11 -24.83 -1.08 -53.06
C ALA A 11 -23.87 -2.23 -52.70
N LEU A 12 -23.18 -2.82 -53.68
CA LEU A 12 -22.18 -3.87 -53.44
C LEU A 12 -20.97 -3.34 -52.66
N ARG A 13 -20.46 -2.16 -53.02
CA ARG A 13 -19.35 -1.52 -52.29
C ARG A 13 -19.74 -1.19 -50.86
N ALA A 14 -20.92 -0.62 -50.63
CA ALA A 14 -21.43 -0.34 -49.30
C ALA A 14 -21.56 -1.63 -48.47
N SER A 15 -22.05 -2.72 -49.07
CA SER A 15 -22.16 -4.03 -48.41
C SER A 15 -20.80 -4.64 -48.07
N LEU A 16 -19.79 -4.52 -48.94
CA LEU A 16 -18.44 -5.01 -48.67
C LEU A 16 -17.77 -4.23 -47.52
N THR A 17 -17.85 -2.90 -47.54
CA THR A 17 -17.34 -2.04 -46.46
C THR A 17 -18.03 -2.37 -45.12
N GLU A 18 -19.34 -2.60 -45.15
CA GLU A 18 -20.09 -3.00 -43.96
C GLU A 18 -19.70 -4.40 -43.48
N ASN A 19 -19.45 -5.35 -44.40
CA ASN A 19 -18.98 -6.69 -44.03
C ASN A 19 -17.57 -6.64 -43.42
N GLU A 20 -16.67 -5.82 -43.94
CA GLU A 20 -15.35 -5.58 -43.35
C GLU A 20 -15.45 -4.93 -41.96
N ARG A 21 -16.34 -3.95 -41.79
CA ARG A 21 -16.62 -3.33 -40.49
C ARG A 21 -17.10 -4.37 -39.47
N LEU A 22 -18.12 -5.17 -39.84
CA LEU A 22 -18.66 -6.23 -38.98
C LEU A 22 -17.64 -7.33 -38.69
N ARG A 23 -16.77 -7.69 -39.64
CA ARG A 23 -15.68 -8.64 -39.41
C ARG A 23 -14.68 -8.09 -38.39
N ARG A 24 -14.22 -6.85 -38.56
CA ARG A 24 -13.31 -6.20 -37.61
C ARG A 24 -13.93 -6.04 -36.22
N GLU A 25 -15.23 -5.72 -36.17
CA GLU A 25 -15.99 -5.64 -34.92
C GLU A 25 -16.09 -7.01 -34.24
N ASN A 26 -16.38 -8.07 -34.99
CA ASN A 26 -16.43 -9.44 -34.48
C ASN A 26 -15.05 -9.93 -34.02
N GLU A 27 -13.99 -9.66 -34.79
CA GLU A 27 -12.60 -9.93 -34.39
C GLU A 27 -12.25 -9.21 -33.09
N ARG A 28 -12.64 -7.94 -32.95
CA ARG A 28 -12.41 -7.16 -31.72
C ARG A 28 -13.18 -7.71 -30.52
N ILE A 29 -14.46 -8.06 -30.69
CA ILE A 29 -15.29 -8.64 -29.63
C ILE A 29 -14.71 -9.99 -29.19
N THR A 30 -14.33 -10.83 -30.15
CA THR A 30 -13.73 -12.14 -29.87
C THR A 30 -12.38 -11.99 -29.15
N ALA A 31 -11.53 -11.06 -29.61
CA ALA A 31 -10.25 -10.78 -28.99
C ALA A 31 -10.40 -10.23 -27.56
N ALA A 32 -11.38 -9.34 -27.32
CA ALA A 32 -11.66 -8.83 -25.97
C ALA A 32 -12.19 -9.92 -25.02
N ALA A 33 -13.08 -10.79 -25.52
CA ALA A 33 -13.62 -11.90 -24.74
C ALA A 33 -12.57 -12.95 -24.35
N GLN A 34 -11.49 -13.06 -25.13
CA GLN A 34 -10.38 -14.00 -24.90
C GLN A 34 -9.09 -13.29 -24.46
N GLU A 35 -9.17 -12.00 -24.11
CA GLU A 35 -7.98 -11.24 -23.76
C GLU A 35 -7.28 -11.88 -22.55
N PRO A 36 -5.96 -12.13 -22.62
CA PRO A 36 -5.22 -12.65 -21.48
C PRO A 36 -5.18 -11.63 -20.34
N VAL A 37 -5.30 -12.11 -19.10
CA VAL A 37 -5.21 -11.28 -17.90
C VAL A 37 -3.85 -11.46 -17.26
N ALA A 38 -3.11 -10.38 -17.07
CA ALA A 38 -1.81 -10.38 -16.41
C ALA A 38 -1.98 -10.42 -14.89
N ILE A 39 -1.20 -11.26 -14.23
CA ILE A 39 -0.92 -11.13 -12.79
C ILE A 39 0.23 -10.15 -12.66
N VAL A 40 -0.05 -8.95 -12.14
CA VAL A 40 0.94 -7.85 -12.04
C VAL A 40 1.50 -7.67 -10.63
N GLY A 41 0.85 -8.25 -9.62
CA GLY A 41 1.32 -8.27 -8.24
C GLY A 41 0.70 -9.42 -7.47
N MET A 42 1.36 -9.89 -6.43
CA MET A 42 0.85 -10.94 -5.54
C MET A 42 1.43 -10.82 -4.14
N ALA A 43 0.66 -11.20 -3.13
CA ALA A 43 1.09 -11.23 -1.73
C ALA A 43 0.38 -12.36 -0.98
N CYS A 44 1.01 -12.91 0.06
CA CYS A 44 0.43 -14.00 0.85
C CYS A 44 0.87 -14.01 2.32
N ARG A 45 0.06 -14.67 3.15
CA ARG A 45 0.41 -15.17 4.49
C ARG A 45 0.08 -16.66 4.52
N LEU A 46 1.07 -17.51 4.77
CA LEU A 46 0.91 -18.96 4.77
C LEU A 46 1.67 -19.58 5.97
N PRO A 47 1.36 -20.84 6.33
CA PRO A 47 2.03 -21.56 7.42
C PRO A 47 3.56 -21.63 7.22
N GLY A 48 4.29 -21.88 8.31
CA GLY A 48 5.75 -21.93 8.28
C GLY A 48 6.43 -20.56 8.31
N GLY A 49 5.71 -19.51 8.72
CA GLY A 49 6.23 -18.14 8.79
C GLY A 49 6.31 -17.45 7.43
N VAL A 50 5.61 -17.97 6.41
CA VAL A 50 5.61 -17.39 5.07
C VAL A 50 4.80 -16.10 5.04
N THR A 51 5.48 -14.99 4.76
CA THR A 51 4.91 -13.65 4.62
C THR A 51 5.06 -13.07 3.20
N SER A 52 5.66 -13.81 2.28
CA SER A 52 5.87 -13.38 0.90
C SER A 52 5.86 -14.54 -0.10
N PRO A 53 5.60 -14.27 -1.40
CA PRO A 53 5.76 -15.27 -2.45
C PRO A 53 7.17 -15.88 -2.51
N GLU A 54 8.21 -15.09 -2.22
CA GLU A 54 9.60 -15.52 -2.19
C GLU A 54 9.88 -16.51 -1.04
N GLU A 55 9.29 -16.27 0.13
CA GLU A 55 9.36 -17.21 1.25
C GLU A 55 8.56 -18.49 0.99
N LEU A 56 7.40 -18.39 0.30
CA LEU A 56 6.67 -19.58 -0.15
C LEU A 56 7.54 -20.42 -1.09
N TRP A 57 8.23 -19.78 -2.03
CA TRP A 57 9.14 -20.46 -2.94
C TRP A 57 10.26 -21.18 -2.18
N THR A 58 10.89 -20.49 -1.23
CA THR A 58 11.95 -21.07 -0.38
C THR A 58 11.45 -22.31 0.36
N LEU A 59 10.23 -22.26 0.90
CA LEU A 59 9.59 -23.38 1.60
C LEU A 59 9.36 -24.58 0.67
N VAL A 60 8.78 -24.38 -0.51
CA VAL A 60 8.46 -25.50 -1.42
C VAL A 60 9.69 -26.05 -2.14
N ALA A 61 10.65 -25.20 -2.51
CA ALA A 61 11.89 -25.61 -3.17
C ALA A 61 12.79 -26.43 -2.24
N SER A 62 12.83 -26.08 -0.95
CA SER A 62 13.54 -26.87 0.07
C SER A 62 12.80 -28.15 0.48
N GLY A 63 11.56 -28.34 0.03
CA GLY A 63 10.72 -29.48 0.40
C GLY A 63 10.33 -29.49 1.88
N HIS A 64 10.21 -28.31 2.50
CA HIS A 64 9.84 -28.15 3.90
C HIS A 64 8.34 -28.45 4.13
N ASP A 65 8.05 -29.06 5.28
CA ASP A 65 6.72 -29.34 5.80
C ASP A 65 6.44 -28.38 6.96
N ALA A 66 5.44 -27.52 6.79
CA ALA A 66 5.09 -26.41 7.67
C ALA A 66 3.91 -26.71 8.60
N VAL A 67 3.44 -27.95 8.65
CA VAL A 67 2.41 -28.36 9.61
C VAL A 67 3.05 -28.58 10.99
N THR A 68 2.57 -27.82 11.97
CA THR A 68 3.11 -27.70 13.34
C THR A 68 1.97 -27.78 14.36
N GLY A 69 2.25 -27.67 15.67
CA GLY A 69 1.23 -27.77 16.72
C GLY A 69 0.14 -26.69 16.64
N LEU A 70 -1.07 -26.98 17.15
CA LEU A 70 -2.18 -26.01 17.24
C LEU A 70 -1.78 -24.72 18.02
N PRO A 71 -2.37 -23.55 17.71
CA PRO A 71 -2.02 -22.28 18.35
C PRO A 71 -2.44 -22.23 19.83
N ALA A 72 -1.53 -21.82 20.69
CA ALA A 72 -1.77 -21.67 22.13
C ALA A 72 -2.21 -20.25 22.54
N ASP A 73 -2.19 -19.30 21.62
CA ASP A 73 -2.42 -17.86 21.85
C ASP A 73 -3.85 -17.40 21.51
N ARG A 74 -4.77 -18.33 21.25
CA ARG A 74 -6.16 -18.03 20.83
C ARG A 74 -7.21 -18.32 21.91
N GLY A 75 -6.79 -18.71 23.10
CA GLY A 75 -7.68 -19.08 24.20
C GLY A 75 -8.35 -20.45 24.05
N TRP A 76 -7.79 -21.34 23.22
CA TRP A 76 -8.29 -22.71 23.05
C TRP A 76 -7.83 -23.58 24.23
N ASP A 77 -8.74 -24.37 24.80
CA ASP A 77 -8.39 -25.41 25.77
C ASP A 77 -7.79 -26.62 25.04
N LEU A 78 -6.50 -26.54 24.70
CA LEU A 78 -5.82 -27.57 23.90
C LEU A 78 -5.77 -28.94 24.61
N ASP A 79 -5.76 -28.95 25.94
CA ASP A 79 -5.75 -30.19 26.73
C ASP A 79 -7.13 -30.86 26.69
N GLY A 80 -8.21 -30.11 26.90
CA GLY A 80 -9.59 -30.60 26.79
C GLY A 80 -10.04 -30.89 25.36
N LEU A 81 -9.43 -30.24 24.37
CA LEU A 81 -9.77 -30.38 22.95
C LEU A 81 -9.28 -31.70 22.34
N TYR A 82 -8.21 -32.31 22.89
CA TYR A 82 -7.63 -33.52 22.31
C TYR A 82 -8.21 -34.82 22.90
N HIS A 83 -8.64 -35.74 22.03
CA HIS A 83 -8.94 -37.11 22.41
C HIS A 83 -8.42 -38.08 21.34
N PRO A 84 -7.67 -39.15 21.70
CA PRO A 84 -7.07 -40.06 20.72
C PRO A 84 -8.07 -40.93 19.98
N GLU A 85 -9.28 -41.14 20.53
CA GLU A 85 -10.33 -41.94 19.89
C GLU A 85 -11.12 -41.11 18.85
N PRO A 86 -11.13 -41.51 17.57
CA PRO A 86 -11.93 -40.84 16.56
C PRO A 86 -13.43 -40.96 16.81
N GLY A 87 -14.13 -39.83 16.75
CA GLY A 87 -15.58 -39.76 16.99
C GLY A 87 -15.97 -39.42 18.44
N HIS A 88 -15.01 -39.20 19.34
CA HIS A 88 -15.31 -38.67 20.67
C HIS A 88 -15.92 -37.26 20.56
N PRO A 89 -17.13 -37.01 21.11
CA PRO A 89 -17.83 -35.73 20.95
C PRO A 89 -17.02 -34.54 21.46
N GLY A 90 -17.07 -33.41 20.74
CA GLY A 90 -16.46 -32.14 21.17
C GLY A 90 -14.94 -32.09 21.12
N THR A 91 -14.27 -33.13 20.61
CA THR A 91 -12.80 -33.25 20.62
C THR A 91 -12.23 -33.54 19.23
N THR A 92 -10.92 -33.38 19.07
CA THR A 92 -10.16 -33.79 17.88
C THR A 92 -9.04 -34.77 18.25
N TYR A 93 -8.74 -35.69 17.34
CA TYR A 93 -7.60 -36.62 17.48
C TYR A 93 -6.33 -36.12 16.78
N VAL A 94 -6.35 -34.94 16.14
CA VAL A 94 -5.15 -34.33 15.56
C VAL A 94 -4.62 -33.21 16.46
N LYS A 95 -3.29 -33.08 16.51
CA LYS A 95 -2.58 -32.06 17.30
C LYS A 95 -1.81 -31.05 16.43
N GLU A 96 -1.79 -31.28 15.13
CA GLU A 96 -0.93 -30.54 14.21
C GLU A 96 -1.75 -30.01 13.03
N ALA A 97 -1.44 -28.79 12.59
CA ALA A 97 -2.10 -28.05 11.53
C ALA A 97 -1.14 -27.07 10.85
N GLY A 98 -1.55 -26.54 9.69
CA GLY A 98 -0.86 -25.38 9.10
C GLY A 98 -1.40 -24.09 9.73
N VAL A 99 -0.63 -23.44 10.61
CA VAL A 99 -1.14 -22.33 11.43
C VAL A 99 -0.49 -20.99 11.06
N LEU A 100 -1.28 -19.92 11.06
CA LEU A 100 -0.79 -18.54 11.09
C LEU A 100 -0.65 -18.07 12.54
N TYR A 101 0.50 -18.31 13.17
CA TYR A 101 0.75 -17.87 14.56
C TYR A 101 0.65 -16.34 14.73
N GLY A 102 1.00 -15.57 13.70
CA GLY A 102 0.87 -14.12 13.70
C GLY A 102 -0.53 -13.58 13.36
N ALA A 103 -1.59 -14.39 13.37
CA ALA A 103 -2.91 -13.96 12.90
C ALA A 103 -3.50 -12.77 13.69
N GLY A 104 -3.11 -12.59 14.96
CA GLY A 104 -3.51 -11.45 15.77
C GLY A 104 -2.77 -10.14 15.44
N GLN A 105 -1.66 -10.19 14.71
CA GLN A 105 -0.78 -9.05 14.49
C GLN A 105 -1.29 -8.13 13.39
N PHE A 106 -1.43 -6.83 13.69
CA PHE A 106 -1.90 -5.85 12.72
C PHE A 106 -1.40 -4.43 13.04
N ASP A 107 -1.20 -3.59 12.03
CA ASP A 107 -0.90 -2.15 12.20
C ASP A 107 -2.17 -1.30 12.06
N ALA A 108 -2.95 -1.21 13.14
CA ALA A 108 -4.23 -0.49 13.14
C ALA A 108 -4.09 1.00 12.79
N GLY A 109 -3.06 1.65 13.35
CA GLY A 109 -2.77 3.06 13.12
C GLY A 109 -2.46 3.36 11.66
N PHE A 110 -1.80 2.43 10.96
CA PHE A 110 -1.58 2.56 9.52
C PHE A 110 -2.89 2.60 8.73
N PHE A 111 -3.87 1.78 9.07
CA PHE A 111 -5.16 1.75 8.36
C PHE A 111 -6.18 2.76 8.91
N GLY A 112 -5.81 3.58 9.89
CA GLY A 112 -6.71 4.56 10.51
C GLY A 112 -7.77 3.94 11.41
N LEU A 113 -7.57 2.69 11.85
CA LEU A 113 -8.44 2.01 12.80
C LEU A 113 -7.99 2.35 14.23
N SER A 114 -8.95 2.54 15.13
CA SER A 114 -8.65 2.60 16.56
C SER A 114 -8.28 1.22 17.10
N ASP A 115 -7.55 1.16 18.22
CA ASP A 115 -7.22 -0.11 18.89
C ASP A 115 -8.49 -0.93 19.23
N ARG A 116 -9.59 -0.26 19.59
CA ARG A 116 -10.88 -0.92 19.89
C ARG A 116 -11.55 -1.50 18.64
N GLU A 117 -11.50 -0.77 17.54
CA GLU A 117 -12.04 -1.25 16.26
C GLU A 117 -11.20 -2.42 15.72
N ALA A 118 -9.87 -2.30 15.76
CA ALA A 118 -8.97 -3.38 15.34
C ALA A 118 -9.17 -4.65 16.18
N LEU A 119 -9.40 -4.52 17.49
CA LEU A 119 -9.76 -5.63 18.37
C LEU A 119 -11.13 -6.24 18.04
N GLY A 120 -12.11 -5.43 17.62
CA GLY A 120 -13.41 -5.92 17.16
C GLY A 120 -13.42 -6.48 15.73
N THR A 121 -12.30 -6.38 15.00
CA THR A 121 -12.21 -6.74 13.58
C THR A 121 -11.60 -8.14 13.42
N ASP A 122 -12.28 -8.99 12.65
CA ASP A 122 -11.82 -10.32 12.29
C ASP A 122 -10.39 -10.27 11.70
N PRO A 123 -9.45 -11.11 12.20
CA PRO A 123 -8.11 -11.29 11.62
C PRO A 123 -8.10 -11.40 10.09
N GLN A 124 -9.11 -12.02 9.49
CA GLN A 124 -9.23 -12.19 8.05
C GLN A 124 -9.33 -10.85 7.32
N GLN A 125 -10.07 -9.89 7.87
CA GLN A 125 -10.14 -8.53 7.32
C GLN A 125 -8.80 -7.80 7.46
N ARG A 126 -8.17 -7.92 8.64
CA ARG A 126 -6.89 -7.27 8.95
C ARG A 126 -5.76 -7.73 8.01
N ILE A 127 -5.63 -9.05 7.84
CA ILE A 127 -4.63 -9.65 6.96
C ILE A 127 -4.89 -9.22 5.50
N LEU A 128 -6.15 -9.22 5.05
CA LEU A 128 -6.46 -8.83 3.68
C LEU A 128 -6.05 -7.38 3.38
N LEU A 129 -6.23 -6.46 4.33
CA LEU A 129 -5.80 -5.07 4.19
C LEU A 129 -4.28 -4.97 3.97
N GLU A 130 -3.47 -5.65 4.79
CA GLU A 130 -2.02 -5.66 4.58
C GLU A 130 -1.62 -6.28 3.25
N LEU A 131 -2.26 -7.39 2.86
CA LEU A 131 -1.93 -8.08 1.60
C LEU A 131 -2.27 -7.24 0.37
N VAL A 132 -3.35 -6.45 0.39
CA VAL A 132 -3.68 -5.54 -0.70
C VAL A 132 -2.62 -4.44 -0.83
N TRP A 133 -2.19 -3.84 0.28
CA TRP A 133 -1.09 -2.86 0.28
C TRP A 133 0.17 -3.44 -0.38
N GLU A 134 0.52 -4.63 0.08
CA GLU A 134 1.71 -5.35 -0.35
C GLU A 134 1.67 -5.77 -1.82
N ALA A 135 0.51 -6.21 -2.33
CA ALA A 135 0.34 -6.59 -3.72
C ALA A 135 0.51 -5.37 -4.66
N LEU A 136 0.02 -4.19 -4.25
CA LEU A 136 0.21 -2.94 -4.99
C LEU A 136 1.68 -2.51 -5.02
N GLU A 137 2.35 -2.51 -3.87
CA GLU A 137 3.79 -2.15 -3.80
C GLU A 137 4.67 -3.12 -4.59
N ARG A 138 4.35 -4.42 -4.56
CA ARG A 138 5.02 -5.44 -5.37
C ARG A 138 4.73 -5.31 -6.85
N ALA A 139 3.55 -4.80 -7.23
CA ALA A 139 3.25 -4.41 -8.61
C ALA A 139 3.94 -3.11 -9.04
N GLY A 140 4.69 -2.46 -8.14
CA GLY A 140 5.38 -1.20 -8.41
C GLY A 140 4.43 -0.01 -8.56
N ILE A 141 3.25 -0.11 -7.95
CA ILE A 141 2.19 0.89 -7.99
C ILE A 141 2.17 1.59 -6.64
N ASP A 142 2.23 2.93 -6.63
CA ASP A 142 1.96 3.71 -5.41
C ASP A 142 0.52 3.41 -4.94
N PRO A 143 0.29 2.82 -3.76
CA PRO A 143 -1.05 2.50 -3.28
C PRO A 143 -1.97 3.72 -3.09
N HIS A 144 -1.45 4.96 -3.07
CA HIS A 144 -2.27 6.16 -3.09
C HIS A 144 -2.77 6.53 -4.50
N SER A 145 -2.10 6.07 -5.56
CA SER A 145 -2.47 6.36 -6.95
C SER A 145 -3.75 5.65 -7.41
N VAL A 146 -4.16 4.57 -6.71
CA VAL A 146 -5.38 3.81 -7.04
C VAL A 146 -6.65 4.38 -6.41
N ARG A 147 -6.53 5.41 -5.56
CA ARG A 147 -7.68 6.09 -4.96
C ARG A 147 -8.57 6.72 -6.04
N GLY A 148 -9.87 6.52 -5.93
CA GLY A 148 -10.88 6.97 -6.87
C GLY A 148 -10.94 6.18 -8.18
N THR A 149 -10.16 5.10 -8.33
CA THR A 149 -10.19 4.25 -9.54
C THR A 149 -11.32 3.22 -9.49
N ASP A 150 -11.67 2.65 -10.64
CA ASP A 150 -12.67 1.60 -10.79
C ASP A 150 -12.12 0.20 -10.44
N THR A 151 -11.08 0.11 -9.62
CA THR A 151 -10.47 -1.17 -9.22
C THR A 151 -11.49 -2.04 -8.47
N GLY A 152 -11.69 -3.28 -8.94
CA GLY A 152 -12.59 -4.25 -8.30
C GLY A 152 -11.92 -5.07 -7.20
N VAL A 153 -12.71 -5.57 -6.24
CA VAL A 153 -12.28 -6.40 -5.11
C VAL A 153 -13.12 -7.69 -5.04
N TYR A 154 -12.47 -8.83 -5.22
CA TYR A 154 -13.11 -10.16 -5.22
C TYR A 154 -12.43 -11.04 -4.16
N ALA A 155 -13.03 -11.12 -2.97
CA ALA A 155 -12.43 -11.78 -1.81
C ALA A 155 -13.13 -13.10 -1.47
N GLY A 156 -12.39 -14.20 -1.52
CA GLY A 156 -12.85 -15.49 -1.01
C GLY A 156 -12.77 -15.52 0.51
N LEU A 157 -13.83 -15.96 1.17
CA LEU A 157 -13.89 -16.08 2.63
C LEU A 157 -14.40 -17.47 3.00
N MET A 158 -13.93 -17.99 4.12
CA MET A 158 -14.56 -19.11 4.82
C MET A 158 -14.57 -18.79 6.31
N TYR A 159 -15.65 -19.16 6.99
CA TYR A 159 -15.91 -18.88 8.41
C TYR A 159 -16.28 -17.43 8.75
N HIS A 160 -17.08 -17.32 9.81
CA HIS A 160 -17.50 -16.07 10.45
C HIS A 160 -17.49 -16.28 11.97
N ASP A 161 -16.43 -16.92 12.47
CA ASP A 161 -16.35 -17.50 13.80
C ASP A 161 -15.60 -16.61 14.81
N TYR A 162 -15.00 -15.50 14.36
CA TYR A 162 -14.31 -14.57 15.25
C TYR A 162 -15.24 -14.08 16.36
N ALA A 163 -14.77 -14.17 17.61
CA ALA A 163 -15.53 -13.91 18.83
C ALA A 163 -16.83 -14.71 19.03
N ASN A 164 -16.98 -15.85 18.37
CA ASN A 164 -17.85 -16.92 18.89
C ASN A 164 -17.24 -17.44 20.20
N GLY A 165 -18.08 -17.72 21.21
CA GLY A 165 -17.63 -18.17 22.53
C GLY A 165 -17.03 -17.10 23.45
N VAL A 166 -16.92 -15.84 23.01
CA VAL A 166 -16.48 -14.73 23.87
C VAL A 166 -17.63 -14.27 24.76
N ARG A 167 -17.49 -14.49 26.08
CA ARG A 167 -18.55 -14.21 27.07
C ARG A 167 -18.60 -12.76 27.55
N LYS A 168 -17.44 -12.11 27.68
CA LYS A 168 -17.33 -10.73 28.15
C LYS A 168 -16.48 -9.93 27.19
N LEU A 169 -17.09 -8.92 26.57
CA LEU A 169 -16.40 -8.03 25.66
C LEU A 169 -15.72 -6.89 26.43
N PRO A 170 -14.52 -6.47 26.00
CA PRO A 170 -13.93 -5.23 26.47
C PRO A 170 -14.84 -4.03 26.16
N GLU A 171 -14.81 -3.02 27.03
CA GLU A 171 -15.66 -1.83 26.91
C GLU A 171 -15.44 -1.10 25.57
N GLY A 172 -16.53 -0.87 24.83
CA GLY A 172 -16.55 -0.13 23.56
C GLY A 172 -16.20 -0.95 22.31
N VAL A 173 -15.89 -2.25 22.44
CA VAL A 173 -15.64 -3.14 21.29
C VAL A 173 -16.95 -3.62 20.65
N ASP A 174 -18.01 -3.74 21.44
CA ASP A 174 -19.36 -4.16 21.05
C ASP A 174 -19.90 -3.43 19.81
N SER A 175 -19.68 -2.12 19.75
CA SER A 175 -20.09 -1.27 18.63
C SER A 175 -19.41 -1.61 17.29
N PHE A 176 -18.24 -2.27 17.32
CA PHE A 176 -17.47 -2.61 16.12
C PHE A 176 -17.68 -4.05 15.65
N LEU A 177 -18.13 -4.97 16.53
CA LEU A 177 -18.19 -6.40 16.20
C LEU A 177 -19.13 -6.74 15.06
N GLY A 178 -20.27 -6.05 14.96
CA GLY A 178 -21.25 -6.31 13.90
C GLY A 178 -20.64 -6.16 12.50
N LEU A 179 -19.88 -5.08 12.28
CA LEU A 179 -19.16 -4.86 11.02
C LEU A 179 -17.83 -5.63 10.96
N GLY A 180 -17.17 -5.78 12.10
CA GLY A 180 -15.86 -6.43 12.22
C GLY A 180 -15.87 -7.92 11.87
N LYS A 181 -17.03 -8.59 11.96
CA LYS A 181 -17.19 -10.03 11.62
C LYS A 181 -18.00 -10.29 10.35
N SER A 182 -18.57 -9.24 9.75
CA SER A 182 -19.45 -9.42 8.59
C SER A 182 -18.63 -9.80 7.35
N GLY A 183 -19.06 -10.85 6.65
CA GLY A 183 -18.38 -11.30 5.43
C GLY A 183 -18.40 -10.27 4.30
N SER A 184 -19.49 -9.51 4.15
CA SER A 184 -19.57 -8.45 3.12
C SER A 184 -18.60 -7.29 3.39
N VAL A 185 -18.27 -7.05 4.66
CA VAL A 185 -17.33 -5.99 5.05
C VAL A 185 -15.88 -6.37 4.72
N LEU A 186 -15.56 -7.65 4.49
CA LEU A 186 -14.21 -8.08 4.08
C LEU A 186 -13.73 -7.35 2.81
N SER A 187 -14.49 -7.45 1.72
CA SER A 187 -14.22 -6.75 0.46
C SER A 187 -14.54 -5.26 0.55
N GLY A 188 -15.66 -4.91 1.20
CA GLY A 188 -16.10 -3.53 1.37
C GLY A 188 -15.10 -2.65 2.13
N ARG A 189 -14.44 -3.16 3.16
CA ARG A 189 -13.44 -2.42 3.94
C ARG A 189 -12.16 -2.15 3.14
N VAL A 190 -11.75 -3.09 2.28
CA VAL A 190 -10.68 -2.84 1.29
C VAL A 190 -11.09 -1.70 0.38
N SER A 191 -12.28 -1.76 -0.22
CA SER A 191 -12.75 -0.69 -1.11
C SER A 191 -12.82 0.67 -0.39
N TYR A 192 -13.30 0.70 0.85
CA TYR A 192 -13.40 1.91 1.65
C TYR A 192 -12.04 2.54 1.98
N LEU A 193 -11.07 1.75 2.48
CA LEU A 193 -9.78 2.28 2.94
C LEU A 193 -8.87 2.72 1.79
N TYR A 194 -8.96 2.02 0.65
CA TYR A 194 -8.20 2.32 -0.55
C TYR A 194 -8.95 3.25 -1.53
N ASP A 195 -10.19 3.64 -1.21
CA ASP A 195 -11.05 4.48 -2.05
C ASP A 195 -11.27 3.89 -3.45
N LEU A 196 -11.60 2.60 -3.52
CA LEU A 196 -11.84 1.87 -4.76
C LEU A 196 -13.34 1.86 -5.10
N THR A 197 -13.65 2.06 -6.37
CA THR A 197 -15.04 2.25 -6.84
C THR A 197 -15.54 1.16 -7.80
N GLY A 198 -14.72 0.14 -8.08
CA GLY A 198 -15.12 -1.03 -8.86
C GLY A 198 -16.01 -2.00 -8.08
N PRO A 199 -16.46 -3.10 -8.71
CA PRO A 199 -17.26 -4.13 -8.04
C PRO A 199 -16.53 -4.70 -6.82
N SER A 200 -17.23 -4.80 -5.68
CA SER A 200 -16.66 -5.28 -4.42
C SER A 200 -17.53 -6.38 -3.84
N VAL A 201 -17.01 -7.62 -3.83
CA VAL A 201 -17.78 -8.81 -3.47
C VAL A 201 -16.95 -9.77 -2.62
N THR A 202 -17.64 -10.37 -1.65
CA THR A 202 -17.12 -11.50 -0.87
C THR A 202 -17.84 -12.77 -1.30
N VAL A 203 -17.09 -13.86 -1.50
CA VAL A 203 -17.60 -15.14 -2.04
C VAL A 203 -17.21 -16.28 -1.12
N ASP A 204 -18.17 -17.18 -0.84
CA ASP A 204 -17.93 -18.45 -0.17
C ASP A 204 -18.42 -19.62 -1.04
N THR A 205 -17.46 -20.29 -1.68
CA THR A 205 -17.65 -21.58 -2.35
C THR A 205 -16.72 -22.62 -1.73
N ALA A 206 -16.54 -22.54 -0.41
CA ALA A 206 -15.63 -23.34 0.40
C ALA A 206 -14.19 -23.35 -0.15
N CYS A 207 -13.62 -24.52 -0.38
CA CYS A 207 -12.23 -24.68 -0.84
C CYS A 207 -11.95 -24.01 -2.20
N SER A 208 -12.98 -23.77 -3.00
CA SER A 208 -12.85 -23.17 -4.34
C SER A 208 -12.94 -21.63 -4.35
N SER A 209 -13.23 -20.98 -3.21
CA SER A 209 -13.55 -19.55 -3.13
C SER A 209 -12.56 -18.66 -3.87
N SER A 210 -11.25 -18.82 -3.64
CA SER A 210 -10.22 -17.98 -4.29
C SER A 210 -10.07 -18.17 -5.81
N LEU A 211 -10.42 -19.34 -6.36
CA LEU A 211 -10.42 -19.54 -7.81
C LEU A 211 -11.71 -19.03 -8.45
N VAL A 212 -12.83 -19.08 -7.74
CA VAL A 212 -14.10 -18.47 -8.18
C VAL A 212 -13.98 -16.95 -8.19
N THR A 213 -13.38 -16.34 -7.17
CA THR A 213 -13.13 -14.88 -7.17
C THR A 213 -12.19 -14.46 -8.29
N LEU A 214 -11.19 -15.28 -8.63
CA LEU A 214 -10.34 -15.06 -9.81
C LEU A 214 -11.14 -15.14 -11.12
N ASP A 215 -12.01 -16.13 -11.30
CA ASP A 215 -12.87 -16.24 -12.50
C ASP A 215 -13.76 -14.98 -12.64
N MET A 216 -14.36 -14.52 -11.55
CA MET A 216 -15.17 -13.29 -11.53
C MET A 216 -14.35 -12.06 -11.90
N ALA A 217 -13.16 -11.90 -11.32
CA ALA A 217 -12.26 -10.79 -11.63
C ALA A 217 -11.81 -10.78 -13.11
N VAL A 218 -11.46 -11.95 -13.65
CA VAL A 218 -11.09 -12.11 -15.06
C VAL A 218 -12.24 -11.72 -15.99
N ARG A 219 -13.48 -12.12 -15.65
CA ARG A 219 -14.67 -11.75 -16.41
C ARG A 219 -14.94 -10.25 -16.34
N ALA A 220 -14.84 -9.64 -15.16
CA ALA A 220 -15.05 -8.20 -14.99
C ALA A 220 -14.03 -7.37 -15.76
N LEU A 221 -12.75 -7.77 -15.74
CA LEU A 221 -11.70 -7.14 -16.55
C LEU A 221 -11.98 -7.26 -18.05
N ARG A 222 -12.37 -8.44 -18.54
CA ARG A 222 -12.74 -8.65 -19.95
C ARG A 222 -14.00 -7.90 -20.36
N GLY A 223 -14.96 -7.79 -19.44
CA GLY A 223 -16.20 -7.04 -19.62
C GLY A 223 -16.04 -5.53 -19.55
N GLY A 224 -14.89 -5.04 -19.06
CA GLY A 224 -14.65 -3.61 -18.88
C GLY A 224 -15.39 -3.01 -17.67
N GLU A 225 -15.79 -3.84 -16.71
CA GLU A 225 -16.41 -3.39 -15.44
C GLU A 225 -15.38 -2.74 -14.49
N CYS A 226 -14.10 -3.08 -14.68
CA CYS A 226 -12.97 -2.45 -14.00
C CYS A 226 -11.72 -2.42 -14.90
N ALA A 227 -10.78 -1.51 -14.60
CA ALA A 227 -9.46 -1.49 -15.23
C ALA A 227 -8.43 -2.38 -14.52
N MET A 228 -8.57 -2.51 -13.19
CA MET A 228 -7.75 -3.38 -12.33
C MET A 228 -8.66 -4.22 -11.42
N ALA A 229 -8.17 -5.37 -10.97
CA ALA A 229 -8.90 -6.19 -10.00
C ALA A 229 -7.97 -6.84 -8.97
N LEU A 230 -8.41 -6.85 -7.71
CA LEU A 230 -7.84 -7.64 -6.63
C LEU A 230 -8.66 -8.92 -6.49
N ALA A 231 -8.02 -10.09 -6.61
CA ALA A 231 -8.67 -11.38 -6.45
C ALA A 231 -7.88 -12.27 -5.50
N GLY A 232 -8.56 -12.94 -4.58
CA GLY A 232 -7.87 -13.74 -3.59
C GLY A 232 -8.80 -14.50 -2.66
N GLY A 233 -8.24 -15.00 -1.57
CA GLY A 233 -9.01 -15.62 -0.49
C GLY A 233 -8.24 -15.65 0.82
N VAL A 234 -8.99 -15.72 1.91
CA VAL A 234 -8.48 -15.77 3.29
C VAL A 234 -9.27 -16.78 4.12
N ALA A 235 -8.56 -17.51 4.97
CA ALA A 235 -9.12 -18.38 5.98
C ALA A 235 -8.24 -18.32 7.24
N VAL A 236 -8.85 -17.90 8.35
CA VAL A 236 -8.28 -17.98 9.70
C VAL A 236 -9.35 -18.61 10.58
N MET A 237 -8.98 -19.63 11.35
CA MET A 237 -9.87 -20.34 12.28
C MET A 237 -9.78 -19.66 13.65
N ALA A 238 -10.80 -18.89 14.03
CA ALA A 238 -10.83 -18.29 15.35
C ALA A 238 -11.19 -19.31 16.45
N THR A 239 -11.96 -20.35 16.09
CA THR A 239 -12.34 -21.46 16.98
C THR A 239 -11.79 -22.81 16.47
N PRO A 240 -11.71 -23.84 17.32
CA PRO A 240 -11.26 -25.17 16.89
C PRO A 240 -12.37 -26.01 16.21
N ASP A 241 -13.55 -25.45 15.94
CA ASP A 241 -14.76 -26.19 15.54
C ASP A 241 -14.56 -26.97 14.23
N ALA A 242 -13.77 -26.45 13.30
CA ALA A 242 -13.43 -27.14 12.05
C ALA A 242 -12.66 -28.45 12.30
N TYR A 243 -11.77 -28.50 13.30
CA TYR A 243 -11.08 -29.72 13.68
C TYR A 243 -12.02 -30.71 14.36
N VAL A 244 -12.84 -30.24 15.30
CA VAL A 244 -13.82 -31.08 16.01
C VAL A 244 -14.82 -31.72 15.03
N GLY A 245 -15.40 -30.92 14.14
CA GLY A 245 -16.40 -31.39 13.18
C GLY A 245 -15.85 -32.42 12.18
N PHE A 246 -14.62 -32.21 11.69
CA PHE A 246 -13.99 -33.17 10.76
C PHE A 246 -13.39 -34.39 11.47
N ALA A 247 -12.99 -34.25 12.74
CA ALA A 247 -12.62 -35.39 13.56
C ALA A 247 -13.82 -36.32 13.81
N ALA A 248 -15.00 -35.76 14.09
CA ALA A 248 -16.24 -36.55 14.24
C ALA A 248 -16.56 -37.38 12.99
N GLN A 249 -16.26 -36.85 11.80
CA GLN A 249 -16.45 -37.52 10.51
C GLN A 249 -15.30 -38.47 10.12
N ARG A 250 -14.25 -38.57 10.94
CA ARG A 250 -13.03 -39.34 10.65
C ARG A 250 -12.36 -38.91 9.33
N ALA A 251 -12.45 -37.62 9.02
CA ALA A 251 -11.98 -37.06 7.76
C ALA A 251 -10.54 -36.51 7.83
N LEU A 252 -9.97 -36.36 9.02
CA LEU A 252 -8.62 -35.84 9.23
C LEU A 252 -7.58 -36.97 9.19
N ALA A 253 -6.42 -36.70 8.60
CA ALA A 253 -5.27 -37.59 8.66
C ALA A 253 -4.78 -37.68 10.12
N PRO A 254 -4.65 -38.88 10.71
CA PRO A 254 -4.25 -39.01 12.12
C PRO A 254 -2.87 -38.41 12.47
N ASP A 255 -1.95 -38.37 11.49
CA ASP A 255 -0.65 -37.69 11.65
C ASP A 255 -0.70 -36.20 11.29
N GLY A 256 -1.82 -35.70 10.77
CA GLY A 256 -2.00 -34.32 10.32
C GLY A 256 -1.39 -34.00 8.95
N ARG A 257 -0.88 -34.98 8.19
CA ARG A 257 -0.15 -34.69 6.94
C ARG A 257 -1.01 -35.04 5.74
N ILE A 258 -1.05 -34.14 4.75
CA ILE A 258 -1.78 -34.37 3.50
C ILE A 258 -0.87 -35.15 2.54
N LYS A 259 -1.17 -36.44 2.35
CA LYS A 259 -0.40 -37.37 1.52
C LYS A 259 -1.00 -37.50 0.13
N ALA A 260 -1.14 -36.37 -0.56
CA ALA A 260 -1.86 -36.27 -1.84
C ALA A 260 -1.37 -37.31 -2.86
N PHE A 261 -2.30 -38.14 -3.33
CA PHE A 261 -2.12 -39.22 -4.31
C PHE A 261 -1.20 -40.36 -3.87
N SER A 262 -0.82 -40.41 -2.59
CA SER A 262 -0.01 -41.50 -2.02
C SER A 262 -0.84 -42.74 -1.71
N ALA A 263 -0.22 -43.91 -1.70
CA ALA A 263 -0.83 -45.15 -1.21
C ALA A 263 -1.21 -45.07 0.28
N SER A 264 -0.57 -44.19 1.04
CA SER A 264 -0.83 -43.95 2.46
C SER A 264 -1.81 -42.80 2.73
N ALA A 265 -2.48 -42.25 1.71
CA ALA A 265 -3.50 -41.24 1.86
C ALA A 265 -4.64 -41.72 2.78
N ASP A 266 -4.84 -41.03 3.90
CA ASP A 266 -5.72 -41.43 5.00
C ASP A 266 -6.59 -40.29 5.56
N GLY A 267 -6.58 -39.12 4.92
CA GLY A 267 -7.41 -37.98 5.33
C GLY A 267 -6.82 -36.63 4.91
N THR A 268 -7.55 -35.55 5.22
CA THR A 268 -7.08 -34.17 5.03
C THR A 268 -6.46 -33.60 6.30
N ASN A 269 -5.89 -32.40 6.24
CA ASN A 269 -5.63 -31.59 7.42
C ASN A 269 -5.93 -30.12 7.12
N TRP A 270 -6.38 -29.38 8.13
CA TRP A 270 -6.67 -27.96 7.96
C TRP A 270 -5.42 -27.11 8.10
N ALA A 271 -5.42 -26.05 7.31
CA ALA A 271 -4.46 -24.98 7.42
C ALA A 271 -5.14 -23.64 7.23
N GLU A 272 -4.49 -22.61 7.73
CA GLU A 272 -4.87 -21.22 7.53
C GLU A 272 -4.06 -20.61 6.41
N GLY A 273 -4.56 -19.52 5.86
CA GLY A 273 -3.81 -18.82 4.82
C GLY A 273 -4.56 -17.63 4.26
N ALA A 274 -3.81 -16.76 3.61
CA ALA A 274 -4.35 -15.66 2.84
C ALA A 274 -3.47 -15.41 1.60
N GLY A 275 -4.11 -15.09 0.48
CA GLY A 275 -3.42 -14.71 -0.74
C GLY A 275 -4.23 -13.73 -1.56
N VAL A 276 -3.56 -12.78 -2.20
CA VAL A 276 -4.15 -11.78 -3.10
C VAL A 276 -3.31 -11.69 -4.36
N LEU A 277 -3.99 -11.60 -5.51
CA LEU A 277 -3.45 -11.30 -6.83
C LEU A 277 -3.97 -9.93 -7.26
N LEU A 278 -3.09 -9.10 -7.82
CA LEU A 278 -3.47 -7.90 -8.56
C LEU A 278 -3.44 -8.21 -10.05
N LEU A 279 -4.53 -7.87 -10.73
CA LEU A 279 -4.83 -8.29 -12.09
C LEU A 279 -5.13 -7.10 -12.98
N GLU A 280 -4.63 -7.16 -14.21
CA GLU A 280 -4.94 -6.23 -15.30
C GLU A 280 -5.16 -7.00 -16.59
N ARG A 281 -5.86 -6.41 -17.56
CA ARG A 281 -5.76 -6.90 -18.94
C ARG A 281 -4.30 -6.81 -19.39
N LEU A 282 -3.79 -7.81 -20.09
CA LEU A 282 -2.38 -7.82 -20.50
C LEU A 282 -1.99 -6.59 -21.34
N SER A 283 -2.92 -6.06 -22.14
CA SER A 283 -2.69 -4.82 -22.89
C SER A 283 -2.56 -3.58 -22.00
N ASP A 284 -3.27 -3.54 -20.88
CA ASP A 284 -3.23 -2.45 -19.91
C ASP A 284 -1.94 -2.49 -19.10
N ALA A 285 -1.55 -3.67 -18.60
CA ALA A 285 -0.28 -3.86 -17.90
C ALA A 285 0.91 -3.37 -18.73
N ARG A 286 0.96 -3.73 -20.01
CA ARG A 286 1.98 -3.28 -20.95
C ARG A 286 1.93 -1.77 -21.20
N ARG A 287 0.74 -1.19 -21.33
CA ARG A 287 0.57 0.26 -21.53
C ARG A 287 1.06 1.05 -20.31
N ASN A 288 0.76 0.54 -19.12
CA ASN A 288 1.09 1.16 -17.85
C ASN A 288 2.55 0.87 -17.42
N GLY A 289 3.25 -0.04 -18.10
CA GLY A 289 4.60 -0.48 -17.71
C GLY A 289 4.62 -1.31 -16.42
N HIS A 290 3.49 -1.95 -16.09
CA HIS A 290 3.37 -2.86 -14.96
C HIS A 290 3.97 -4.23 -15.31
N PRO A 291 4.56 -4.93 -14.33
CA PRO A 291 5.27 -6.17 -14.60
C PRO A 291 4.26 -7.26 -14.90
N VAL A 292 4.61 -8.22 -15.75
CA VAL A 292 3.78 -9.40 -15.97
C VAL A 292 4.46 -10.58 -15.30
N LEU A 293 3.96 -11.00 -14.14
CA LEU A 293 4.52 -12.15 -13.40
C LEU A 293 4.14 -13.47 -14.06
N ALA A 294 2.88 -13.56 -14.50
CA ALA A 294 2.31 -14.66 -15.28
C ALA A 294 1.01 -14.19 -15.94
N VAL A 295 0.42 -15.04 -16.79
CA VAL A 295 -0.80 -14.73 -17.53
C VAL A 295 -1.87 -15.77 -17.23
N VAL A 296 -3.06 -15.32 -16.84
CA VAL A 296 -4.27 -16.15 -16.76
C VAL A 296 -4.87 -16.26 -18.16
N ARG A 297 -4.81 -17.46 -18.74
CA ARG A 297 -5.28 -17.75 -20.11
C ARG A 297 -6.75 -18.14 -20.15
N GLY A 298 -7.19 -18.94 -19.19
CA GLY A 298 -8.55 -19.41 -19.11
C GLY A 298 -8.92 -19.80 -17.69
N THR A 299 -10.21 -19.64 -17.39
CA THR A 299 -10.83 -20.01 -16.12
C THR A 299 -12.15 -20.70 -16.43
N ALA A 300 -12.57 -21.61 -15.57
CA ALA A 300 -13.91 -22.19 -15.60
C ALA A 300 -14.37 -22.54 -14.19
N VAL A 301 -15.68 -22.41 -13.97
CA VAL A 301 -16.36 -22.79 -12.74
C VAL A 301 -17.59 -23.63 -13.11
N ASN A 302 -17.82 -24.75 -12.41
CA ASN A 302 -19.04 -25.55 -12.56
C ASN A 302 -19.49 -26.15 -11.22
N GLN A 303 -20.47 -27.05 -11.26
CA GLN A 303 -21.04 -27.74 -10.11
C GLN A 303 -21.09 -29.25 -10.33
N ASP A 304 -20.87 -30.01 -9.26
CA ASP A 304 -21.00 -31.46 -9.22
C ASP A 304 -22.45 -31.91 -9.41
N GLY A 305 -23.42 -31.10 -8.97
CA GLY A 305 -24.83 -31.40 -9.08
C GLY A 305 -25.23 -32.58 -8.17
N ALA A 306 -26.08 -33.47 -8.68
CA ALA A 306 -26.50 -34.66 -7.93
C ALA A 306 -25.41 -35.74 -7.93
N SER A 307 -24.41 -35.60 -7.08
CA SER A 307 -23.37 -36.60 -6.82
C SER A 307 -23.82 -37.63 -5.77
N ASN A 308 -22.92 -38.54 -5.35
CA ASN A 308 -23.22 -39.60 -4.37
C ASN A 308 -23.40 -39.11 -2.90
N GLY A 309 -23.55 -37.80 -2.71
CA GLY A 309 -23.70 -37.12 -1.43
C GLY A 309 -23.24 -35.68 -1.57
N LEU A 310 -23.80 -34.75 -0.79
CA LEU A 310 -23.52 -33.31 -0.92
C LEU A 310 -22.01 -32.99 -0.94
N THR A 311 -21.23 -33.73 -0.15
CA THR A 311 -19.79 -33.54 0.01
C THR A 311 -18.93 -34.50 -0.83
N ALA A 312 -19.56 -35.40 -1.60
CA ALA A 312 -18.86 -36.39 -2.42
C ALA A 312 -18.47 -35.77 -3.77
N PRO A 313 -17.17 -35.80 -4.14
CA PRO A 313 -16.69 -35.21 -5.39
C PRO A 313 -17.19 -35.99 -6.63
N ASN A 314 -17.29 -35.31 -7.78
CA ASN A 314 -17.72 -35.93 -9.04
C ASN A 314 -16.66 -35.82 -10.17
N GLY A 315 -16.04 -36.96 -10.51
CA GLY A 315 -15.00 -37.04 -11.56
C GLY A 315 -15.42 -36.47 -12.93
N PRO A 316 -16.59 -36.82 -13.48
CA PRO A 316 -17.09 -36.22 -14.72
C PRO A 316 -17.24 -34.70 -14.68
N SER A 317 -17.66 -34.12 -13.55
CA SER A 317 -17.72 -32.67 -13.37
C SER A 317 -16.34 -32.02 -13.32
N GLN A 318 -15.36 -32.66 -12.69
CA GLN A 318 -13.96 -32.21 -12.69
C GLN A 318 -13.36 -32.25 -14.11
N GLU A 319 -13.60 -33.33 -14.87
CA GLU A 319 -13.19 -33.40 -16.28
C GLU A 319 -13.82 -32.25 -17.11
N ARG A 320 -15.12 -32.01 -16.92
CA ARG A 320 -15.84 -30.94 -17.65
C ARG A 320 -15.30 -29.55 -17.33
N VAL A 321 -14.98 -29.23 -16.07
CA VAL A 321 -14.45 -27.89 -15.73
C VAL A 321 -13.06 -27.68 -16.33
N ILE A 322 -12.22 -28.72 -16.33
CA ILE A 322 -10.90 -28.69 -16.99
C ILE A 322 -11.06 -28.42 -18.49
N ARG A 323 -11.92 -29.19 -19.18
CA ARG A 323 -12.17 -29.01 -20.62
C ARG A 323 -12.76 -27.63 -20.94
N ALA A 324 -13.62 -27.09 -20.08
CA ALA A 324 -14.18 -25.76 -20.24
C ALA A 324 -13.11 -24.66 -20.14
N ALA A 325 -12.19 -24.77 -19.18
CA ALA A 325 -11.08 -23.81 -19.04
C ALA A 325 -10.15 -23.86 -20.26
N LEU A 326 -9.81 -25.06 -20.76
CA LEU A 326 -9.02 -25.26 -21.98
C LEU A 326 -9.70 -24.65 -23.20
N ALA A 327 -11.00 -24.90 -23.38
CA ALA A 327 -11.79 -24.34 -24.47
C ALA A 327 -11.84 -22.80 -24.40
N GLY A 328 -12.06 -22.24 -23.21
CA GLY A 328 -12.06 -20.80 -22.98
C GLY A 328 -10.72 -20.12 -23.29
N ALA A 329 -9.60 -20.84 -23.11
CA ALA A 329 -8.25 -20.37 -23.43
C ALA A 329 -7.82 -20.61 -24.89
N GLY A 330 -8.60 -21.39 -25.67
CA GLY A 330 -8.20 -21.86 -26.99
C GLY A 330 -7.01 -22.82 -26.96
N LEU A 331 -6.87 -23.62 -25.90
CA LEU A 331 -5.74 -24.52 -25.66
C LEU A 331 -6.16 -26.00 -25.75
N THR A 332 -5.20 -26.86 -26.04
CA THR A 332 -5.36 -28.32 -26.02
C THR A 332 -4.78 -28.91 -24.73
N PRO A 333 -5.18 -30.12 -24.31
CA PRO A 333 -4.61 -30.73 -23.10
C PRO A 333 -3.08 -30.95 -23.16
N ALA A 334 -2.50 -31.11 -24.35
CA ALA A 334 -1.07 -31.29 -24.57
C ALA A 334 -0.24 -29.99 -24.41
N ASP A 335 -0.93 -28.84 -24.33
CA ASP A 335 -0.33 -27.53 -24.12
C ASP A 335 0.02 -27.25 -22.65
N VAL A 336 -0.57 -27.97 -21.69
CA VAL A 336 -0.40 -27.77 -20.25
C VAL A 336 0.61 -28.77 -19.72
N ASP A 337 1.68 -28.32 -19.06
CA ASP A 337 2.80 -29.19 -18.66
C ASP A 337 2.61 -29.81 -17.27
N THR A 338 1.95 -29.08 -16.36
CA THR A 338 1.77 -29.48 -14.96
C THR A 338 0.39 -29.08 -14.44
N VAL A 339 -0.11 -29.79 -13.42
CA VAL A 339 -1.28 -29.41 -12.63
C VAL A 339 -0.93 -29.34 -11.15
N GLU A 340 -1.17 -28.17 -10.57
CA GLU A 340 -1.34 -27.99 -9.13
C GLU A 340 -2.77 -28.41 -8.77
N ALA A 341 -2.90 -29.61 -8.22
CA ALA A 341 -4.18 -30.24 -7.97
C ALA A 341 -4.88 -29.71 -6.72
N HIS A 342 -6.16 -30.06 -6.59
CA HIS A 342 -6.86 -29.94 -5.33
C HIS A 342 -6.23 -30.87 -4.29
N GLY A 343 -5.95 -32.14 -4.62
CA GLY A 343 -5.04 -33.06 -3.93
C GLY A 343 -5.06 -32.97 -2.40
N THR A 344 -6.16 -33.41 -1.79
CA THR A 344 -6.42 -33.27 -0.35
C THR A 344 -5.92 -34.43 0.49
N GLY A 345 -5.38 -35.49 -0.11
CA GLY A 345 -4.93 -36.67 0.64
C GLY A 345 -6.10 -37.55 1.09
N THR A 346 -7.30 -37.32 0.55
CA THR A 346 -8.50 -38.04 0.95
C THR A 346 -8.61 -39.36 0.21
N VAL A 347 -8.99 -40.41 0.96
CA VAL A 347 -9.10 -41.80 0.49
C VAL A 347 -10.01 -41.95 -0.74
N LEU A 348 -11.04 -41.11 -0.85
CA LEU A 348 -12.02 -41.08 -1.93
C LEU A 348 -11.72 -40.02 -3.00
N GLY A 349 -11.29 -38.81 -2.59
CA GLY A 349 -11.12 -37.69 -3.50
C GLY A 349 -9.90 -37.82 -4.42
N ASP A 350 -8.77 -38.27 -3.89
CA ASP A 350 -7.52 -38.36 -4.67
C ASP A 350 -7.66 -39.28 -5.90
N PRO A 351 -8.27 -40.49 -5.80
CA PRO A 351 -8.51 -41.31 -6.99
C PRO A 351 -9.44 -40.68 -8.02
N ILE A 352 -10.50 -39.98 -7.56
CA ILE A 352 -11.46 -39.33 -8.45
C ILE A 352 -10.79 -38.20 -9.23
N GLU A 353 -9.99 -37.38 -8.57
CA GLU A 353 -9.25 -36.29 -9.22
C GLU A 353 -8.18 -36.82 -10.18
N ALA A 354 -7.39 -37.81 -9.78
CA ALA A 354 -6.37 -38.38 -10.64
C ALA A 354 -6.98 -39.00 -11.92
N GLN A 355 -8.11 -39.70 -11.80
CA GLN A 355 -8.83 -40.24 -12.97
C GLN A 355 -9.38 -39.14 -13.88
N ALA A 356 -9.94 -38.07 -13.31
CA ALA A 356 -10.41 -36.92 -14.10
C ALA A 356 -9.26 -36.23 -14.85
N LEU A 357 -8.08 -36.11 -14.23
CA LEU A 357 -6.88 -35.59 -14.87
C LEU A 357 -6.33 -36.54 -15.96
N ILE A 358 -6.35 -37.85 -15.74
CA ILE A 358 -5.97 -38.85 -16.76
C ILE A 358 -6.91 -38.75 -17.97
N ALA A 359 -8.22 -38.60 -17.75
CA ALA A 359 -9.21 -38.46 -18.82
C ALA A 359 -9.08 -37.13 -19.57
N ALA A 360 -8.85 -36.02 -18.86
CA ALA A 360 -8.77 -34.70 -19.46
C ALA A 360 -7.41 -34.42 -20.14
N TYR A 361 -6.31 -34.72 -19.44
CA TYR A 361 -4.94 -34.36 -19.81
C TYR A 361 -4.07 -35.54 -20.21
N GLY A 362 -4.28 -36.71 -19.62
CA GLY A 362 -3.39 -37.87 -19.75
C GLY A 362 -3.46 -38.59 -21.10
N GLN A 363 -4.51 -38.35 -21.89
CA GLN A 363 -4.74 -38.96 -23.20
C GLN A 363 -3.91 -38.28 -24.31
N ASP A 364 -3.51 -39.06 -25.31
CA ASP A 364 -2.82 -38.59 -26.53
C ASP A 364 -1.55 -37.73 -26.30
N ARG A 365 -0.87 -37.90 -25.15
CA ARG A 365 0.39 -37.21 -24.87
C ARG A 365 1.60 -37.99 -25.40
N PRO A 366 2.66 -37.29 -25.85
CA PRO A 366 3.97 -37.91 -26.05
C PRO A 366 4.49 -38.57 -24.77
N ALA A 367 5.05 -39.77 -24.88
CA ALA A 367 5.51 -40.55 -23.73
C ALA A 367 6.65 -39.89 -22.94
N ASP A 368 7.44 -39.05 -23.61
CA ASP A 368 8.53 -38.24 -23.06
C ASP A 368 8.05 -36.94 -22.40
N ARG A 369 6.75 -36.60 -22.53
CA ARG A 369 6.15 -35.38 -21.97
C ARG A 369 4.83 -35.66 -21.23
N PRO A 370 4.89 -36.39 -20.12
CA PRO A 370 3.72 -36.59 -19.27
C PRO A 370 3.24 -35.26 -18.67
N LEU A 371 2.00 -35.24 -18.19
CA LEU A 371 1.53 -34.20 -17.28
C LEU A 371 2.16 -34.42 -15.91
N TRP A 372 2.81 -33.40 -15.37
CA TRP A 372 3.28 -33.41 -13.99
C TRP A 372 2.15 -33.07 -13.01
N LEU A 373 2.12 -33.74 -11.87
CA LEU A 373 1.06 -33.60 -10.87
C LEU A 373 1.65 -33.43 -9.46
N GLY A 374 1.18 -32.44 -8.73
CA GLY A 374 1.55 -32.20 -7.33
C GLY A 374 0.50 -31.38 -6.58
N SER A 375 0.70 -31.22 -5.27
CA SER A 375 -0.17 -30.40 -4.41
C SER A 375 0.64 -29.68 -3.33
N LEU A 376 0.47 -28.36 -3.24
CA LEU A 376 0.99 -27.50 -2.18
C LEU A 376 0.50 -27.93 -0.79
N LYS A 377 -0.66 -28.58 -0.73
CA LYS A 377 -1.25 -29.03 0.55
C LYS A 377 -0.35 -30.02 1.28
N SER A 378 0.49 -30.75 0.55
CA SER A 378 1.50 -31.63 1.14
C SER A 378 2.59 -30.88 1.93
N ASN A 379 2.80 -29.57 1.68
CA ASN A 379 3.75 -28.75 2.40
C ASN A 379 3.11 -27.98 3.56
N ILE A 380 1.90 -27.44 3.37
CA ILE A 380 1.33 -26.46 4.31
C ILE A 380 0.00 -26.88 4.93
N GLY A 381 -0.58 -28.01 4.53
CA GLY A 381 -1.96 -28.39 4.83
C GLY A 381 -2.99 -27.71 3.91
N HIS A 382 -4.29 -27.90 4.18
CA HIS A 382 -5.35 -27.33 3.33
C HIS A 382 -5.73 -25.91 3.77
N ALA A 383 -5.19 -24.89 3.09
CA ALA A 383 -5.46 -23.45 3.34
C ALA A 383 -6.87 -22.94 2.93
N GLN A 384 -7.85 -23.84 2.88
CA GLN A 384 -9.29 -23.54 2.77
C GLN A 384 -9.64 -22.54 1.64
N ALA A 385 -10.31 -21.43 1.93
CA ALA A 385 -10.65 -20.40 0.93
C ALA A 385 -9.42 -19.82 0.22
N ALA A 386 -8.24 -19.82 0.85
CA ALA A 386 -6.97 -19.37 0.26
C ALA A 386 -6.23 -20.47 -0.53
N ALA A 387 -6.70 -21.72 -0.53
CA ALA A 387 -5.98 -22.85 -1.12
C ALA A 387 -5.69 -22.68 -2.62
N GLY A 388 -6.68 -22.19 -3.37
CA GLY A 388 -6.55 -21.96 -4.81
C GLY A 388 -5.51 -20.91 -5.16
N VAL A 389 -5.63 -19.71 -4.54
CA VAL A 389 -4.66 -18.62 -4.75
C VAL A 389 -3.25 -18.98 -4.28
N ALA A 390 -3.09 -19.74 -3.18
CA ALA A 390 -1.78 -20.23 -2.75
C ALA A 390 -1.15 -21.16 -3.81
N GLY A 391 -1.95 -22.04 -4.42
CA GLY A 391 -1.53 -22.87 -5.55
C GLY A 391 -1.11 -22.05 -6.78
N ILE A 392 -1.83 -20.97 -7.09
CA ILE A 392 -1.44 -20.03 -8.16
C ILE A 392 -0.09 -19.39 -7.83
N ILE A 393 0.10 -18.86 -6.63
CA ILE A 393 1.36 -18.21 -6.24
C ILE A 393 2.54 -19.19 -6.35
N LYS A 394 2.38 -20.44 -5.89
CA LYS A 394 3.37 -21.51 -6.08
C LYS A 394 3.73 -21.71 -7.56
N MET A 395 2.73 -21.76 -8.45
CA MET A 395 2.95 -21.97 -9.89
C MET A 395 3.53 -20.77 -10.60
N VAL A 396 3.19 -19.54 -10.19
CA VAL A 396 3.87 -18.33 -10.68
C VAL A 396 5.35 -18.34 -10.28
N MET A 397 5.66 -18.73 -9.03
CA MET A 397 7.06 -18.85 -8.60
C MET A 397 7.81 -19.98 -9.35
N ALA A 398 7.18 -21.13 -9.58
CA ALA A 398 7.75 -22.21 -10.39
C ALA A 398 8.08 -21.77 -11.83
N LEU A 399 7.22 -20.95 -12.45
CA LEU A 399 7.48 -20.35 -13.77
C LEU A 399 8.69 -19.41 -13.76
N ARG A 400 8.81 -18.57 -12.71
CA ARG A 400 9.91 -17.61 -12.54
C ARG A 400 11.25 -18.29 -12.28
N HIS A 401 11.25 -19.35 -11.47
CA HIS A 401 12.46 -20.10 -11.12
C HIS A 401 12.79 -21.25 -12.08
N GLU A 402 11.94 -21.49 -13.07
CA GLU A 402 12.11 -22.55 -14.08
C GLU A 402 12.28 -23.94 -13.47
N GLU A 403 11.53 -24.22 -12.40
CA GLU A 403 11.59 -25.47 -11.65
C GLU A 403 10.22 -25.86 -11.08
N LEU A 404 9.87 -27.14 -11.17
CA LEU A 404 8.71 -27.74 -10.52
C LEU A 404 9.12 -28.36 -9.18
N PRO A 405 8.65 -27.85 -8.04
CA PRO A 405 8.96 -28.40 -6.73
C PRO A 405 8.25 -29.74 -6.52
N ARG A 406 8.86 -30.62 -5.71
CA ARG A 406 8.28 -31.93 -5.39
C ARG A 406 7.01 -31.81 -4.53
N THR A 407 6.12 -32.78 -4.63
CA THR A 407 5.03 -33.03 -3.67
C THR A 407 5.54 -33.94 -2.55
N LEU A 408 5.14 -33.69 -1.30
CA LEU A 408 5.63 -34.43 -0.14
C LEU A 408 4.78 -35.68 0.15
N HIS A 409 5.34 -36.57 0.99
CA HIS A 409 4.69 -37.76 1.56
C HIS A 409 4.19 -38.82 0.55
N VAL A 410 4.87 -38.93 -0.60
CA VAL A 410 4.59 -39.96 -1.61
C VAL A 410 5.72 -41.00 -1.64
N ASP A 411 5.57 -42.07 -0.87
CA ASP A 411 6.45 -43.24 -0.95
C ASP A 411 6.13 -44.10 -2.18
N ALA A 412 4.83 -44.26 -2.45
CA ALA A 412 4.29 -44.92 -3.63
C ALA A 412 2.96 -44.27 -4.04
N PRO A 413 2.65 -44.17 -5.34
CA PRO A 413 1.36 -43.65 -5.79
C PRO A 413 0.21 -44.57 -5.35
N THR A 414 -0.99 -44.00 -5.17
CA THR A 414 -2.16 -44.78 -4.74
C THR A 414 -2.51 -45.90 -5.73
N PRO A 415 -2.72 -47.15 -5.26
CA PRO A 415 -3.08 -48.28 -6.11
C PRO A 415 -4.55 -48.24 -6.57
N LYS A 416 -5.33 -47.26 -6.09
CA LYS A 416 -6.74 -47.05 -6.48
C LYS A 416 -6.90 -46.33 -7.82
N VAL A 417 -5.79 -45.95 -8.44
CA VAL A 417 -5.73 -45.29 -9.74
C VAL A 417 -4.88 -46.15 -10.66
N ASP A 418 -5.37 -46.42 -11.87
CA ASP A 418 -4.55 -47.02 -12.91
C ASP A 418 -3.72 -45.94 -13.62
N TRP A 419 -2.51 -45.67 -13.09
CA TRP A 419 -1.58 -44.70 -13.64
C TRP A 419 -1.02 -45.08 -15.03
N SER A 420 -1.33 -46.28 -15.52
CA SER A 420 -0.93 -46.73 -16.87
C SER A 420 -1.92 -46.32 -17.96
N GLU A 421 -3.16 -45.94 -17.61
CA GLU A 421 -4.20 -45.49 -18.55
C GLU A 421 -3.92 -44.12 -19.18
N GLY A 422 -2.97 -43.35 -18.65
CA GLY A 422 -2.58 -42.06 -19.22
C GLY A 422 -1.20 -41.60 -18.79
N ALA A 423 -0.66 -40.65 -19.55
CA ALA A 423 0.66 -40.07 -19.29
C ALA A 423 0.58 -38.96 -18.23
N VAL A 424 0.24 -39.32 -16.99
CA VAL A 424 0.27 -38.44 -15.80
C VAL A 424 1.28 -39.00 -14.80
N ARG A 425 2.13 -38.14 -14.22
CA ARG A 425 3.20 -38.54 -13.30
C ARG A 425 3.28 -37.59 -12.09
N LEU A 426 3.37 -38.17 -10.89
CA LEU A 426 3.55 -37.41 -9.66
C LEU A 426 4.96 -36.79 -9.59
N LEU A 427 5.03 -35.55 -9.10
CA LEU A 427 6.28 -34.84 -8.83
C LEU A 427 6.92 -35.34 -7.51
N THR A 428 7.40 -36.58 -7.47
CA THR A 428 8.08 -37.14 -6.28
C THR A 428 9.47 -36.53 -6.04
N GLU A 429 10.05 -35.91 -7.07
CA GLU A 429 11.32 -35.20 -7.06
C GLU A 429 11.16 -33.85 -7.76
N ALA A 430 11.99 -32.87 -7.38
CA ALA A 430 12.00 -31.58 -8.06
C ALA A 430 12.52 -31.75 -9.50
N ARG A 431 11.96 -30.97 -10.44
CA ARG A 431 12.28 -31.10 -11.87
C ARG A 431 12.54 -29.75 -12.52
N PRO A 432 13.59 -29.63 -13.36
CA PRO A 432 13.75 -28.46 -14.21
C PRO A 432 12.54 -28.26 -15.12
N TRP A 433 12.16 -27.00 -15.31
CA TRP A 433 11.09 -26.57 -16.21
C TRP A 433 11.57 -25.40 -17.07
N PRO A 434 12.58 -25.65 -17.94
CA PRO A 434 13.26 -24.59 -18.69
C PRO A 434 12.35 -23.99 -19.76
N ARG A 435 12.62 -22.73 -20.14
CA ARG A 435 11.95 -22.08 -21.28
C ARG A 435 12.26 -22.80 -22.60
N GLU A 436 11.24 -22.92 -23.45
CA GLU A 436 11.35 -23.48 -24.80
C GLU A 436 10.89 -22.46 -25.86
N GLU A 437 11.64 -22.33 -26.95
CA GLU A 437 11.29 -21.41 -28.03
C GLU A 437 10.00 -21.85 -28.74
N GLY A 438 9.02 -20.95 -28.82
CA GLY A 438 7.75 -21.20 -29.51
C GLY A 438 6.73 -22.06 -28.76
N ARG A 439 7.04 -22.53 -27.54
CA ARG A 439 6.10 -23.27 -26.67
C ARG A 439 6.14 -22.66 -25.25
N PRO A 440 5.19 -21.79 -24.90
CA PRO A 440 5.18 -21.22 -23.56
C PRO A 440 4.79 -22.29 -22.53
N ARG A 441 5.45 -22.25 -21.38
CA ARG A 441 5.17 -23.10 -20.22
C ARG A 441 3.82 -22.78 -19.61
N ARG A 442 3.04 -23.82 -19.29
CA ARG A 442 1.68 -23.66 -18.78
C ARG A 442 1.36 -24.61 -17.63
N ALA A 443 0.60 -24.11 -16.66
CA ALA A 443 0.13 -24.88 -15.51
C ALA A 443 -1.40 -24.79 -15.37
N GLY A 444 -2.04 -25.91 -15.03
CA GLY A 444 -3.40 -25.91 -14.51
C GLY A 444 -3.41 -25.80 -12.99
N VAL A 445 -4.38 -25.11 -12.42
CA VAL A 445 -4.63 -25.05 -10.96
C VAL A 445 -6.09 -25.42 -10.70
N SER A 446 -6.31 -26.45 -9.88
CA SER A 446 -7.65 -26.96 -9.54
C SER A 446 -8.01 -26.67 -8.09
N SER A 447 -9.27 -26.32 -7.84
CA SER A 447 -9.83 -26.37 -6.49
C SER A 447 -11.30 -26.78 -6.52
N PHE A 448 -11.65 -27.76 -5.70
CA PHE A 448 -12.98 -28.38 -5.65
C PHE A 448 -13.58 -28.16 -4.26
N GLY A 449 -14.66 -27.37 -4.20
CA GLY A 449 -15.34 -27.03 -2.96
C GLY A 449 -16.13 -28.21 -2.41
N ILE A 450 -16.17 -28.35 -1.09
CA ILE A 450 -16.96 -29.39 -0.43
C ILE A 450 -18.47 -29.29 -0.70
N SER A 451 -18.95 -28.14 -1.17
CA SER A 451 -20.32 -27.92 -1.64
C SER A 451 -20.55 -28.30 -3.12
N GLY A 452 -19.57 -28.93 -3.77
CA GLY A 452 -19.62 -29.38 -5.16
C GLY A 452 -19.19 -28.34 -6.20
N THR A 453 -18.90 -27.10 -5.80
CA THR A 453 -18.45 -26.06 -6.75
C THR A 453 -16.99 -26.29 -7.15
N ASN A 454 -16.72 -26.51 -8.43
CA ASN A 454 -15.38 -26.75 -8.94
C ASN A 454 -14.87 -25.54 -9.70
N ALA A 455 -13.56 -25.27 -9.59
CA ALA A 455 -12.88 -24.26 -10.38
C ALA A 455 -11.56 -24.80 -10.95
N HIS A 456 -11.25 -24.42 -12.18
CA HIS A 456 -9.98 -24.72 -12.84
C HIS A 456 -9.44 -23.49 -13.58
N VAL A 457 -8.15 -23.22 -13.41
CA VAL A 457 -7.46 -22.05 -13.95
C VAL A 457 -6.24 -22.49 -14.75
N LEU A 458 -6.01 -21.84 -15.89
CA LEU A 458 -4.84 -22.06 -16.76
C LEU A 458 -3.91 -20.85 -16.69
N LEU A 459 -2.70 -21.07 -16.21
CA LEU A 459 -1.61 -20.11 -16.15
C LEU A 459 -0.63 -20.34 -17.30
N GLU A 460 -0.06 -19.26 -17.82
CA GLU A 460 0.98 -19.25 -18.84
C GLU A 460 2.13 -18.35 -18.40
N GLU A 461 3.35 -18.71 -18.77
CA GLU A 461 4.52 -17.88 -18.52
C GLU A 461 4.40 -16.50 -19.16
N ALA A 462 4.94 -15.49 -18.49
CA ALA A 462 5.07 -14.17 -19.10
C ALA A 462 6.02 -14.24 -20.30
N ALA A 463 5.57 -13.64 -21.42
CA ALA A 463 6.44 -13.43 -22.57
C ALA A 463 7.66 -12.61 -22.12
N PRO A 464 8.88 -12.92 -22.61
CA PRO A 464 10.05 -12.12 -22.30
C PRO A 464 9.77 -10.66 -22.65
N GLU A 465 9.85 -9.76 -21.67
CA GLU A 465 9.73 -8.35 -21.99
C GLU A 465 10.94 -7.99 -22.86
N PRO A 466 10.73 -7.36 -24.03
CA PRO A 466 11.85 -6.78 -24.76
C PRO A 466 12.51 -5.81 -23.79
N ALA A 467 13.78 -6.03 -23.48
CA ALA A 467 14.54 -5.17 -22.57
C ALA A 467 14.22 -3.72 -22.95
N ALA A 468 13.55 -2.99 -22.06
CA ALA A 468 13.05 -1.67 -22.36
C ALA A 468 14.25 -0.81 -22.75
N GLY A 469 14.45 -0.65 -24.05
CA GLY A 469 15.41 0.25 -24.64
C GLY A 469 14.82 1.64 -24.47
N THR A 470 14.86 2.17 -23.26
CA THR A 470 14.69 3.59 -23.05
C THR A 470 15.87 4.24 -23.76
N GLY A 471 15.64 4.74 -24.98
CA GLY A 471 16.66 5.49 -25.73
C GLY A 471 17.12 6.78 -25.04
N ALA A 472 16.60 7.06 -23.84
CA ALA A 472 17.01 8.15 -22.98
C ALA A 472 18.27 7.74 -22.20
N ALA A 473 19.33 8.52 -22.34
CA ALA A 473 20.52 8.37 -21.52
C ALA A 473 20.17 8.62 -20.04
N ARG A 474 20.67 7.76 -19.15
CA ARG A 474 20.59 7.98 -17.70
C ARG A 474 21.26 9.30 -17.33
N ALA A 475 20.71 9.99 -16.34
CA ALA A 475 21.37 11.16 -15.78
C ALA A 475 22.70 10.74 -15.13
N GLY A 476 23.77 11.50 -15.36
CA GLY A 476 25.03 11.34 -14.62
C GLY A 476 24.91 11.92 -13.22
N GLY A 477 25.93 11.70 -12.37
CA GLY A 477 26.04 12.32 -11.05
C GLY A 477 25.46 11.49 -9.89
N PRO A 478 25.29 12.10 -8.71
CA PRO A 478 24.82 11.42 -7.52
C PRO A 478 23.34 11.00 -7.63
N VAL A 479 22.99 9.92 -6.94
CA VAL A 479 21.65 9.33 -6.90
C VAL A 479 20.98 9.63 -5.56
N ALA A 480 19.65 9.83 -5.57
CA ALA A 480 18.85 10.03 -4.37
C ALA A 480 17.95 8.82 -4.08
N TRP A 481 17.97 8.32 -2.85
CA TRP A 481 17.03 7.30 -2.36
C TRP A 481 16.05 7.96 -1.38
N ALA A 482 14.79 8.06 -1.78
CA ALA A 482 13.72 8.64 -0.98
C ALA A 482 12.96 7.56 -0.21
N LEU A 483 12.98 7.62 1.12
CA LEU A 483 12.20 6.75 2.00
C LEU A 483 11.13 7.56 2.73
N SER A 484 10.00 6.94 2.99
CA SER A 484 8.98 7.53 3.87
C SER A 484 8.19 6.47 4.64
N ALA A 485 7.64 6.86 5.78
CA ALA A 485 6.74 6.04 6.56
C ALA A 485 5.76 6.90 7.38
N LYS A 486 4.72 6.28 7.97
CA LYS A 486 3.75 7.02 8.80
C LYS A 486 4.31 7.46 10.14
N THR A 487 5.32 6.77 10.66
CA THR A 487 5.94 7.05 11.95
C THR A 487 7.46 6.99 11.83
N ALA A 488 8.17 7.65 12.76
CA ALA A 488 9.63 7.65 12.76
C ALA A 488 10.19 6.24 12.99
N ALA A 489 9.50 5.41 13.78
CA ALA A 489 9.87 4.00 13.98
C ALA A 489 9.74 3.21 12.68
N ALA A 490 8.61 3.33 11.97
CA ALA A 490 8.41 2.68 10.69
C ALA A 490 9.43 3.12 9.62
N LEU A 491 9.87 4.39 9.65
CA LEU A 491 10.91 4.87 8.74
C LEU A 491 12.26 4.17 8.98
N ARG A 492 12.63 3.95 10.25
CA ARG A 492 13.84 3.21 10.63
C ARG A 492 13.73 1.74 10.20
N ASP A 493 12.60 1.11 10.47
CA ASP A 493 12.36 -0.28 10.09
C ASP A 493 12.32 -0.46 8.57
N GLN A 494 11.78 0.52 7.83
CA GLN A 494 11.83 0.53 6.38
C GLN A 494 13.26 0.63 5.85
N ALA A 495 14.10 1.46 6.48
CA ALA A 495 15.52 1.55 6.15
C ALA A 495 16.25 0.24 6.46
N ALA A 496 15.95 -0.41 7.60
CA ALA A 496 16.52 -1.71 7.98
C ALA A 496 16.15 -2.83 7.00
N ARG A 497 14.88 -2.86 6.57
CA ARG A 497 14.39 -3.80 5.57
C ARG A 497 15.05 -3.58 4.21
N LEU A 498 15.23 -2.32 3.80
CA LEU A 498 15.94 -2.01 2.56
C LEU A 498 17.41 -2.45 2.64
N ASP A 499 18.10 -2.20 3.76
CA ASP A 499 19.50 -2.64 3.91
C ASP A 499 19.63 -4.17 3.83
N THR A 500 18.74 -4.89 4.51
CA THR A 500 18.71 -6.37 4.49
C THR A 500 18.43 -6.91 3.09
N PHE A 501 17.48 -6.30 2.37
CA PHE A 501 17.18 -6.68 0.98
C PHE A 501 18.39 -6.50 0.06
N LEU A 502 19.11 -5.39 0.18
CA LEU A 502 20.29 -5.08 -0.63
C LEU A 502 21.55 -5.90 -0.24
N ASP A 503 21.56 -6.54 0.94
CA ASP A 503 22.62 -7.48 1.35
C ASP A 503 22.42 -8.89 0.80
N ALA A 504 21.22 -9.24 0.35
CA ALA A 504 20.94 -10.58 -0.19
C ALA A 504 21.74 -10.82 -1.49
N ALA A 505 22.35 -12.01 -1.62
CA ALA A 505 23.31 -12.34 -2.69
C ALA A 505 22.76 -12.24 -4.13
N ASP A 506 21.44 -12.18 -4.29
CA ASP A 506 20.73 -12.09 -5.58
C ASP A 506 20.23 -10.66 -5.90
N ALA A 507 20.43 -9.68 -5.00
CA ALA A 507 20.05 -8.29 -5.22
C ALA A 507 21.12 -7.54 -6.03
N ASP A 508 21.36 -7.94 -7.28
CA ASP A 508 22.17 -7.15 -8.24
C ASP A 508 21.34 -5.95 -8.75
N ALA A 509 20.95 -5.09 -7.82
CA ALA A 509 20.08 -3.95 -8.05
C ALA A 509 20.92 -2.68 -8.29
N ASP A 510 20.84 -2.14 -9.50
CA ASP A 510 21.48 -0.88 -9.85
C ASP A 510 20.96 0.26 -8.93
N PRO A 511 21.85 1.02 -8.27
CA PRO A 511 21.44 2.06 -7.32
C PRO A 511 20.54 3.14 -7.93
N TYR A 512 20.69 3.41 -9.23
CA TYR A 512 19.85 4.35 -9.97
C TYR A 512 18.41 3.83 -10.08
N ASP A 513 18.26 2.56 -10.41
CA ASP A 513 16.96 1.89 -10.55
C ASP A 513 16.28 1.71 -9.18
N VAL A 514 17.05 1.49 -8.11
CA VAL A 514 16.56 1.49 -6.71
C VAL A 514 16.02 2.87 -6.33
N GLY A 515 16.74 3.95 -6.65
CA GLY A 515 16.29 5.32 -6.37
C GLY A 515 14.98 5.66 -7.09
N HIS A 516 14.88 5.26 -8.36
CA HIS A 516 13.65 5.37 -9.15
C HIS A 516 12.48 4.62 -8.52
N ALA A 517 12.67 3.34 -8.18
CA ALA A 517 11.61 2.50 -7.59
C ALA A 517 11.16 3.04 -6.22
N LEU A 518 12.09 3.50 -5.37
CA LEU A 518 11.76 4.13 -4.09
C LEU A 518 10.93 5.41 -4.25
N ALA A 519 11.21 6.20 -5.30
CA ALA A 519 10.59 7.49 -5.49
C ALA A 519 9.22 7.46 -6.19
N LEU A 520 9.00 6.49 -7.09
CA LEU A 520 7.81 6.44 -7.94
C LEU A 520 6.86 5.27 -7.66
N ALA A 521 7.35 4.19 -7.05
CA ALA A 521 6.55 2.99 -6.78
C ALA A 521 6.10 2.86 -5.32
N ARG A 522 6.26 3.93 -4.52
CA ARG A 522 5.96 3.95 -3.07
C ARG A 522 5.19 5.19 -2.68
N ALA A 523 4.28 5.02 -1.73
CA ALA A 523 3.54 6.13 -1.14
C ALA A 523 4.47 7.07 -0.36
N ALA A 524 4.27 8.39 -0.54
CA ALA A 524 5.00 9.41 0.22
C ALA A 524 4.26 9.81 1.52
N PHE A 525 4.64 9.19 2.64
CA PHE A 525 4.07 9.44 3.98
C PHE A 525 4.63 10.68 4.67
N ASP A 526 4.24 10.93 5.93
CA ASP A 526 4.62 12.14 6.65
C ASP A 526 6.09 12.12 7.13
N GLU A 527 6.60 11.00 7.65
CA GLU A 527 8.00 10.88 8.07
C GLU A 527 8.86 10.50 6.88
N ARG A 528 9.84 11.34 6.52
CA ARG A 528 10.59 11.23 5.27
C ARG A 528 12.08 11.33 5.48
N ALA A 529 12.83 10.60 4.67
CA ALA A 529 14.27 10.75 4.54
C ALA A 529 14.70 10.64 3.07
N VAL A 530 15.76 11.35 2.70
CA VAL A 530 16.42 11.24 1.41
C VAL A 530 17.92 11.10 1.66
N VAL A 531 18.52 10.05 1.12
CA VAL A 531 19.98 9.87 1.12
C VAL A 531 20.53 10.07 -0.28
N VAL A 532 21.63 10.82 -0.39
CA VAL A 532 22.24 11.21 -1.66
C VAL A 532 23.72 10.87 -1.65
N ALA A 533 24.17 10.07 -2.61
CA ALA A 533 25.58 9.80 -2.85
C ALA A 533 25.84 9.39 -4.31
N ASP A 534 27.11 9.41 -4.69
CA ASP A 534 27.65 9.03 -6.00
C ASP A 534 27.99 7.54 -6.11
N ASP A 535 28.11 6.83 -4.99
CA ASP A 535 28.38 5.39 -4.96
C ASP A 535 27.40 4.59 -4.08
N THR A 536 27.18 3.34 -4.47
CA THR A 536 26.28 2.41 -3.78
C THR A 536 26.70 2.16 -2.33
N GLY A 537 28.00 2.09 -2.04
CA GLY A 537 28.52 1.83 -0.70
C GLY A 537 28.12 2.92 0.29
N THR A 538 28.28 4.19 -0.11
CA THR A 538 27.87 5.35 0.68
C THR A 538 26.36 5.46 0.82
N LEU A 539 25.58 5.17 -0.24
CA LEU A 539 24.12 5.11 -0.16
C LEU A 539 23.66 4.09 0.91
N ARG A 540 24.19 2.87 0.85
CA ARG A 540 23.86 1.81 1.81
C ARG A 540 24.28 2.15 3.23
N ALA A 541 25.48 2.71 3.42
CA ALA A 541 25.93 3.16 4.74
C ALA A 541 25.00 4.23 5.35
N LYS A 542 24.47 5.15 4.53
CA LYS A 542 23.49 6.15 4.97
C LYS A 542 22.12 5.56 5.29
N VAL A 543 21.66 4.56 4.52
CA VAL A 543 20.43 3.80 4.85
C VAL A 543 20.59 3.06 6.17
N ARG A 544 21.72 2.41 6.42
CA ARG A 544 22.02 1.77 7.71
C ARG A 544 22.03 2.77 8.85
N ALA A 545 22.64 3.94 8.66
CA ALA A 545 22.60 5.01 9.65
C ALA A 545 21.18 5.55 9.90
N LEU A 546 20.28 5.52 8.90
CA LEU A 546 18.86 5.83 9.11
C LEU A 546 18.19 4.77 9.96
N ALA A 547 18.45 3.49 9.70
CA ALA A 547 17.92 2.37 10.48
C ALA A 547 18.37 2.43 11.96
N GLU A 548 19.64 2.79 12.20
CA GLU A 548 20.24 2.92 13.53
C GLU A 548 19.91 4.26 14.23
N ASP A 549 19.18 5.16 13.57
CA ASP A 549 18.86 6.51 14.08
C ASP A 549 20.09 7.41 14.31
N THR A 550 21.19 7.15 13.61
CA THR A 550 22.47 7.87 13.74
C THR A 550 22.77 8.83 12.57
N ALA A 551 21.89 8.88 11.56
CA ALA A 551 22.11 9.65 10.33
C ALA A 551 21.96 11.18 10.46
N GLY A 552 21.53 11.71 11.62
CA GLY A 552 21.05 13.09 11.81
C GLY A 552 22.02 14.24 11.52
N SER A 553 23.24 13.95 11.07
CA SER A 553 24.27 14.95 10.71
C SER A 553 25.13 14.54 9.51
N LEU A 554 24.79 13.43 8.85
CA LEU A 554 25.59 12.92 7.73
C LEU A 554 25.41 13.81 6.49
N PRO A 555 26.51 14.20 5.80
CA PRO A 555 26.42 14.92 4.53
C PRO A 555 25.62 14.14 3.50
N GLY A 556 24.74 14.82 2.77
CA GLY A 556 23.87 14.18 1.78
C GLY A 556 22.71 13.40 2.38
N VAL A 557 22.31 13.68 3.63
CA VAL A 557 21.09 13.13 4.24
C VAL A 557 20.15 14.28 4.59
N ALA A 558 18.93 14.22 4.06
CA ALA A 558 17.82 15.08 4.48
C ALA A 558 16.78 14.21 5.21
N ARG A 559 16.43 14.56 6.44
CA ARG A 559 15.38 13.88 7.22
C ARG A 559 14.44 14.89 7.83
N GLY A 560 13.16 14.59 7.85
CA GLY A 560 12.16 15.42 8.50
C GLY A 560 10.76 14.90 8.31
N SER A 561 9.81 15.57 8.96
CA SER A 561 8.38 15.28 8.84
C SER A 561 7.72 16.30 7.93
N ARG A 562 6.65 15.89 7.26
CA ARG A 562 5.82 16.78 6.44
C ARG A 562 5.31 17.95 7.29
N THR A 563 5.47 19.16 6.77
CA THR A 563 5.05 20.39 7.46
C THR A 563 3.96 21.11 6.68
N LYS A 564 3.09 21.82 7.39
CA LYS A 564 2.20 22.80 6.76
C LYS A 564 2.97 24.11 6.57
N GLY A 565 2.98 24.64 5.37
CA GLY A 565 3.58 25.94 5.10
C GLY A 565 3.93 26.14 3.65
N ARG A 566 4.09 27.41 3.27
CA ARG A 566 4.47 27.80 1.92
C ARG A 566 5.98 27.72 1.74
N LEU A 567 6.39 27.57 0.47
CA LEU A 567 7.78 27.64 0.03
C LEU A 567 8.09 29.05 -0.48
N ALA A 568 9.16 29.65 0.02
CA ALA A 568 9.79 30.83 -0.58
C ALA A 568 11.17 30.48 -1.15
N VAL A 569 11.54 31.15 -2.23
CA VAL A 569 12.89 31.06 -2.82
C VAL A 569 13.64 32.36 -2.57
N LEU A 570 14.85 32.24 -2.05
CA LEU A 570 15.75 33.33 -1.73
C LEU A 570 16.90 33.37 -2.73
N PHE A 571 17.23 34.53 -3.28
CA PHE A 571 18.34 34.72 -4.22
C PHE A 571 19.47 35.47 -3.54
N THR A 572 20.67 34.91 -3.55
CA THR A 572 21.81 35.40 -2.77
C THR A 572 22.36 36.74 -3.30
N GLY A 573 23.04 37.48 -2.44
CA GLY A 573 23.72 38.72 -2.80
C GLY A 573 25.19 38.53 -3.19
N GLN A 574 25.84 39.65 -3.51
CA GLN A 574 27.28 39.70 -3.78
C GLN A 574 28.11 39.37 -2.54
N GLY A 575 29.23 38.68 -2.74
CA GLY A 575 30.13 38.19 -1.68
C GLY A 575 30.05 36.68 -1.46
N SER A 576 29.18 35.99 -2.21
CA SER A 576 29.05 34.52 -2.21
C SER A 576 29.77 33.85 -3.38
N GLN A 577 30.20 34.62 -4.38
CA GLN A 577 30.84 34.09 -5.58
C GLN A 577 32.11 33.30 -5.25
N ARG A 578 32.32 32.21 -6.00
CA ARG A 578 33.55 31.42 -5.96
C ARG A 578 33.87 30.90 -7.35
N LEU A 579 35.15 30.69 -7.61
CA LEU A 579 35.60 30.10 -8.86
C LEU A 579 34.95 28.73 -9.07
N GLY A 580 34.44 28.48 -10.28
CA GLY A 580 33.84 27.21 -10.66
C GLY A 580 32.47 26.91 -10.04
N MET A 581 31.79 27.89 -9.43
CA MET A 581 30.43 27.71 -8.94
C MET A 581 29.49 27.20 -10.05
N GLY A 582 28.77 26.11 -9.79
CA GLY A 582 27.83 25.52 -10.75
C GLY A 582 28.47 24.68 -11.86
N ARG A 583 29.80 24.48 -11.88
CA ARG A 583 30.49 23.69 -12.91
C ARG A 583 29.97 22.25 -12.97
N GLU A 584 29.88 21.59 -11.82
CA GLU A 584 29.41 20.21 -11.75
C GLU A 584 27.94 20.10 -12.17
N LEU A 585 27.10 21.08 -11.83
CA LEU A 585 25.70 21.11 -12.29
C LEU A 585 25.60 21.28 -13.81
N TYR A 586 26.47 22.11 -14.40
CA TYR A 586 26.56 22.31 -15.84
C TYR A 586 26.94 21.00 -16.57
N GLU A 587 27.83 20.21 -15.99
CA GLU A 587 28.27 18.93 -16.56
C GLU A 587 27.22 17.82 -16.35
N THR A 588 26.44 17.90 -15.26
CA THR A 588 25.54 16.83 -14.82
C THR A 588 24.12 16.99 -15.35
N TYR A 589 23.56 18.20 -15.33
CA TYR A 589 22.14 18.45 -15.56
C TYR A 589 21.90 19.32 -16.81
N PRO A 590 21.33 18.75 -17.88
CA PRO A 590 21.05 19.50 -19.12
C PRO A 590 20.18 20.74 -18.92
N ALA A 591 19.20 20.69 -18.00
CA ALA A 591 18.34 21.83 -17.68
C ALA A 591 19.13 23.02 -17.11
N TYR A 592 20.11 22.75 -16.24
CA TYR A 592 20.99 23.78 -15.70
C TYR A 592 21.91 24.34 -16.80
N ALA A 593 22.55 23.45 -17.58
CA ALA A 593 23.47 23.84 -18.64
C ALA A 593 22.79 24.74 -19.68
N ALA A 594 21.61 24.35 -20.16
CA ALA A 594 20.83 25.11 -21.14
C ALA A 594 20.43 26.49 -20.59
N ALA A 595 20.01 26.57 -19.33
CA ALA A 595 19.65 27.84 -18.69
C ALA A 595 20.88 28.74 -18.50
N PHE A 596 22.00 28.19 -18.03
CA PHE A 596 23.24 28.93 -17.83
C PHE A 596 23.77 29.49 -19.15
N ASP A 597 23.85 28.67 -20.20
CA ASP A 597 24.32 29.11 -21.52
C ASP A 597 23.40 30.18 -22.14
N ALA A 598 22.07 30.06 -21.94
CA ALA A 598 21.13 31.08 -22.41
C ALA A 598 21.33 32.43 -21.72
N VAL A 599 21.56 32.43 -20.40
CA VAL A 599 21.81 33.66 -19.63
C VAL A 599 23.16 34.28 -20.00
N VAL A 600 24.21 33.46 -20.10
CA VAL A 600 25.55 33.91 -20.52
C VAL A 600 25.50 34.51 -21.92
N ALA A 601 24.79 33.91 -22.87
CA ALA A 601 24.70 34.42 -24.24
C ALA A 601 24.07 35.83 -24.32
N GLU A 602 23.15 36.17 -23.42
CA GLU A 602 22.58 37.52 -23.32
C GLU A 602 23.50 38.49 -22.57
N LEU A 603 24.14 38.06 -21.49
CA LEU A 603 25.10 38.88 -20.73
C LEU A 603 26.35 39.22 -21.53
N ASP A 604 26.89 38.28 -22.31
CA ASP A 604 28.11 38.46 -23.10
C ASP A 604 27.97 39.55 -24.18
N ARG A 605 26.74 39.92 -24.56
CA ARG A 605 26.49 41.08 -25.44
C ARG A 605 26.85 42.42 -24.80
N HIS A 606 26.95 42.45 -23.47
CA HIS A 606 27.17 43.64 -22.67
C HIS A 606 28.48 43.62 -21.90
N LEU A 607 29.20 42.50 -21.89
CA LEU A 607 30.43 42.29 -21.14
C LEU A 607 31.68 42.36 -22.02
N PRO A 608 32.83 42.82 -21.49
CA PRO A 608 34.05 42.96 -22.27
C PRO A 608 34.78 41.62 -22.52
N ARG A 609 34.38 40.55 -21.82
CA ARG A 609 34.92 39.18 -21.94
C ARG A 609 33.78 38.17 -21.76
N PRO A 610 33.91 36.95 -22.31
CA PRO A 610 32.95 35.87 -22.09
C PRO A 610 32.82 35.54 -20.60
N LEU A 611 31.61 35.61 -20.06
CA LEU A 611 31.34 35.43 -18.64
C LEU A 611 31.66 34.02 -18.17
N LYS A 612 31.41 33.00 -19.01
CA LYS A 612 31.68 31.59 -18.70
C LYS A 612 33.14 31.34 -18.37
N GLU A 613 34.08 31.89 -19.15
CA GLU A 613 35.51 31.78 -18.88
C GLU A 613 35.88 32.44 -17.54
N VAL A 614 35.26 33.59 -17.23
CA VAL A 614 35.51 34.29 -15.95
C VAL A 614 35.02 33.46 -14.76
N VAL A 615 33.81 32.91 -14.84
CA VAL A 615 33.22 32.08 -13.77
C VAL A 615 34.02 30.81 -13.54
N LEU A 616 34.53 30.19 -14.61
CA LEU A 616 35.17 28.89 -14.54
C LEU A 616 36.67 28.97 -14.21
N ASP A 617 37.38 29.96 -14.73
CA ASP A 617 38.85 29.90 -14.81
C ASP A 617 39.59 31.19 -14.33
N ASP A 618 38.91 32.30 -14.04
CA ASP A 618 39.55 33.58 -13.66
C ASP A 618 38.96 34.22 -12.39
N ALA A 619 39.44 33.77 -11.23
CA ALA A 619 38.97 34.25 -9.92
C ALA A 619 39.19 35.77 -9.72
N ALA A 620 40.29 36.31 -10.23
CA ALA A 620 40.61 37.72 -10.10
C ALA A 620 39.65 38.60 -10.92
N ALA A 621 39.26 38.15 -12.12
CA ALA A 621 38.22 38.82 -12.88
C ALA A 621 36.83 38.65 -12.23
N LEU A 622 36.53 37.47 -11.67
CA LEU A 622 35.26 37.20 -11.00
C LEU A 622 35.01 38.11 -9.78
N ASP A 623 36.07 38.55 -9.09
CA ASP A 623 35.97 39.51 -7.97
C ASP A 623 35.76 40.97 -8.40
N ARG A 624 35.84 41.27 -9.70
CA ARG A 624 35.43 42.57 -10.24
C ARG A 624 33.91 42.61 -10.39
N THR A 625 33.29 43.65 -9.86
CA THR A 625 31.82 43.78 -9.77
C THR A 625 31.11 43.75 -11.11
N GLU A 626 31.76 44.21 -12.18
CA GLU A 626 31.23 44.10 -13.54
C GLU A 626 31.07 42.65 -14.03
N PHE A 627 31.78 41.68 -13.45
CA PHE A 627 31.61 40.26 -13.71
C PHE A 627 30.88 39.54 -12.57
N THR A 628 31.12 39.93 -11.31
CA THR A 628 30.50 39.29 -10.13
C THR A 628 28.97 39.30 -10.20
N GLN A 629 28.36 40.45 -10.51
CA GLN A 629 26.90 40.57 -10.52
C GLN A 629 26.25 39.77 -11.66
N PRO A 630 26.73 39.88 -12.92
CA PRO A 630 26.32 38.99 -14.01
C PRO A 630 26.50 37.50 -13.69
N ALA A 631 27.63 37.12 -13.09
CA ALA A 631 27.93 35.74 -12.74
C ALA A 631 26.93 35.16 -11.72
N LEU A 632 26.63 35.92 -10.66
CA LEU A 632 25.64 35.52 -9.66
C LEU A 632 24.26 35.39 -10.29
N PHE A 633 23.82 36.39 -11.08
CA PHE A 633 22.55 36.32 -11.80
C PHE A 633 22.46 35.08 -12.71
N ALA A 634 23.53 34.75 -13.46
CA ALA A 634 23.57 33.58 -14.32
C ALA A 634 23.42 32.26 -13.54
N VAL A 635 24.16 32.10 -12.44
CA VAL A 635 24.10 30.90 -11.59
C VAL A 635 22.74 30.78 -10.91
N GLU A 636 22.21 31.87 -10.37
CA GLU A 636 20.95 31.92 -9.64
C GLU A 636 19.74 31.60 -10.54
N VAL A 637 19.71 32.16 -11.75
CA VAL A 637 18.67 31.87 -12.74
C VAL A 637 18.79 30.43 -13.23
N ALA A 638 20.00 29.92 -13.47
CA ALA A 638 20.21 28.53 -13.87
C ALA A 638 19.80 27.53 -12.76
N LEU A 639 20.12 27.83 -11.50
CA LEU A 639 19.65 27.06 -10.34
C LEU A 639 18.12 27.06 -10.28
N TYR A 640 17.47 28.21 -10.46
CA TYR A 640 16.01 28.27 -10.46
C TYR A 640 15.41 27.37 -11.54
N ARG A 641 15.93 27.41 -12.76
CA ARG A 641 15.46 26.56 -13.87
C ARG A 641 15.71 25.08 -13.62
N LEU A 642 16.79 24.71 -12.93
CA LEU A 642 17.02 23.34 -12.49
C LEU A 642 15.92 22.85 -11.54
N TYR A 643 15.66 23.57 -10.45
CA TYR A 643 14.59 23.20 -9.51
C TYR A 643 13.19 23.25 -10.14
N GLU A 644 12.95 24.19 -11.06
CA GLU A 644 11.71 24.25 -11.84
C GLU A 644 11.53 22.99 -12.71
N SER A 645 12.63 22.48 -13.30
CA SER A 645 12.62 21.22 -14.07
C SER A 645 12.35 19.99 -13.19
N TRP A 646 12.65 20.05 -11.89
CA TRP A 646 12.28 19.05 -10.89
C TRP A 646 10.89 19.29 -10.27
N GLY A 647 10.07 20.13 -10.90
CA GLY A 647 8.69 20.37 -10.47
C GLY A 647 8.51 21.36 -9.30
N VAL A 648 9.59 21.98 -8.79
CA VAL A 648 9.49 22.91 -7.66
C VAL A 648 8.80 24.21 -8.10
N ARG A 649 7.80 24.65 -7.32
CA ARG A 649 7.04 25.88 -7.55
C ARG A 649 6.97 26.71 -6.26
N PRO A 650 7.64 27.87 -6.18
CA PRO A 650 7.58 28.73 -5.00
C PRO A 650 6.29 29.55 -4.95
N HIS A 651 5.91 29.95 -3.73
CA HIS A 651 4.78 30.86 -3.49
C HIS A 651 5.20 32.32 -3.48
N ALA A 652 6.46 32.60 -3.15
CA ALA A 652 7.04 33.92 -3.10
C ALA A 652 8.55 33.87 -3.35
N LEU A 653 9.11 34.97 -3.85
CA LEU A 653 10.53 35.16 -4.07
C LEU A 653 11.02 36.33 -3.21
N ALA A 654 12.28 36.28 -2.80
CA ALA A 654 12.99 37.42 -2.25
C ALA A 654 14.45 37.39 -2.68
N GLY A 655 15.07 38.55 -2.81
CA GLY A 655 16.48 38.67 -3.14
C GLY A 655 17.30 39.22 -1.99
N HIS A 656 18.61 39.33 -2.22
CA HIS A 656 19.46 40.24 -1.48
C HIS A 656 20.28 41.06 -2.47
N SER A 657 19.92 42.33 -2.64
CA SER A 657 20.54 43.23 -3.59
C SER A 657 20.49 42.67 -5.02
N ILE A 658 21.61 42.17 -5.56
CA ILE A 658 21.64 41.59 -6.92
C ILE A 658 20.67 40.43 -7.09
N GLY A 659 20.44 39.64 -6.02
CA GLY A 659 19.46 38.56 -6.04
C GLY A 659 18.03 39.03 -6.30
N GLU A 660 17.67 40.28 -6.00
CA GLU A 660 16.32 40.77 -6.30
C GLU A 660 16.10 40.98 -7.81
N LEU A 661 17.15 41.29 -8.57
CA LEU A 661 17.07 41.33 -10.03
C LEU A 661 16.84 39.92 -10.61
N ALA A 662 17.46 38.89 -10.01
CA ALA A 662 17.18 37.50 -10.34
C ALA A 662 15.74 37.12 -9.98
N ALA A 663 15.27 37.48 -8.78
CA ALA A 663 13.90 37.25 -8.33
C ALA A 663 12.86 37.91 -9.27
N ALA A 664 13.07 39.17 -9.66
CA ALA A 664 12.18 39.89 -10.56
C ALA A 664 12.18 39.31 -11.99
N HIS A 665 13.35 38.93 -12.53
CA HIS A 665 13.40 38.23 -13.81
C HIS A 665 12.64 36.90 -13.76
N VAL A 666 12.85 36.11 -12.71
CA VAL A 666 12.16 34.83 -12.51
C VAL A 666 10.65 35.01 -12.35
N ALA A 667 10.22 36.04 -11.62
CA ALA A 667 8.81 36.43 -11.52
C ALA A 667 8.22 36.86 -12.88
N GLY A 668 9.07 37.21 -13.85
CA GLY A 668 8.67 37.58 -15.21
C GLY A 668 8.60 39.07 -15.46
N VAL A 669 9.15 39.91 -14.57
CA VAL A 669 9.16 41.38 -14.73
C VAL A 669 9.88 41.81 -16.02
N TRP A 670 10.89 41.03 -16.44
CA TRP A 670 11.65 41.28 -17.65
C TRP A 670 11.86 40.03 -18.49
N SER A 671 12.03 40.25 -19.79
CA SER A 671 12.70 39.28 -20.66
C SER A 671 14.13 39.00 -20.17
N LEU A 672 14.71 37.86 -20.57
CA LEU A 672 16.09 37.55 -20.21
C LEU A 672 17.08 38.59 -20.76
N ALA A 673 16.85 39.09 -21.98
CA ALA A 673 17.67 40.12 -22.60
C ALA A 673 17.63 41.44 -21.82
N ASP A 674 16.44 41.89 -21.41
CA ASP A 674 16.28 43.13 -20.63
C ASP A 674 16.90 43.01 -19.23
N ALA A 675 16.71 41.86 -18.57
CA ALA A 675 17.34 41.59 -17.28
C ALA A 675 18.87 41.57 -17.39
N ALA A 676 19.42 40.89 -18.41
CA ALA A 676 20.85 40.85 -18.68
C ALA A 676 21.43 42.25 -18.93
N ARG A 677 20.73 43.08 -19.72
CA ARG A 677 21.10 44.47 -19.97
C ARG A 677 21.17 45.28 -18.67
N LEU A 678 20.16 45.16 -17.81
CA LEU A 678 20.12 45.88 -16.52
C LEU A 678 21.24 45.44 -15.58
N VAL A 679 21.43 44.12 -15.43
CA VAL A 679 22.45 43.54 -14.55
C VAL A 679 23.85 43.91 -15.01
N ALA A 680 24.15 43.80 -16.31
CA ALA A 680 25.45 44.18 -16.86
C ALA A 680 25.70 45.68 -16.72
N ALA A 681 24.70 46.53 -16.97
CA ALA A 681 24.82 47.97 -16.76
C ALA A 681 25.09 48.30 -15.29
N ARG A 682 24.36 47.69 -14.35
CA ARG A 682 24.59 47.86 -12.90
C ARG A 682 26.01 47.52 -12.51
N GLY A 683 26.48 46.33 -12.89
CA GLY A 683 27.84 45.86 -12.57
C GLY A 683 28.93 46.76 -13.14
N ARG A 684 28.85 47.10 -14.44
CA ARG A 684 29.79 47.99 -15.13
C ARG A 684 29.85 49.39 -14.48
N LEU A 685 28.68 49.98 -14.23
CA LEU A 685 28.59 51.32 -13.66
C LEU A 685 29.11 51.38 -12.23
N MET A 686 28.82 50.36 -11.42
CA MET A 686 29.38 50.25 -10.07
C MET A 686 30.89 50.04 -10.09
N GLN A 687 31.41 49.25 -11.04
CA GLN A 687 32.84 49.00 -11.18
C GLN A 687 33.64 50.24 -11.60
N ALA A 688 33.02 51.18 -12.32
CA ALA A 688 33.64 52.41 -12.78
C ALA A 688 33.74 53.52 -11.72
N LEU A 689 33.12 53.32 -10.55
CA LEU A 689 33.16 54.29 -9.47
C LEU A 689 34.58 54.41 -8.86
N PRO A 690 34.91 55.53 -8.21
CA PRO A 690 36.19 55.67 -7.53
C PRO A 690 36.36 54.67 -6.39
N SER A 691 37.59 54.14 -6.24
CA SER A 691 38.00 53.39 -5.06
C SER A 691 38.04 54.29 -3.81
N GLY A 692 37.91 53.73 -2.61
CA GLY A 692 37.94 54.47 -1.34
C GLY A 692 36.65 54.40 -0.51
N GLY A 693 35.73 53.52 -0.91
CA GLY A 693 34.58 53.12 -0.09
C GLY A 693 34.83 51.82 0.66
N ALA A 694 34.12 51.61 1.77
CA ALA A 694 34.13 50.36 2.51
C ALA A 694 32.70 49.88 2.83
N MET A 695 32.55 48.57 3.03
CA MET A 695 31.36 47.97 3.62
C MET A 695 31.76 47.17 4.86
N ILE A 696 31.04 47.36 5.96
CA ILE A 696 31.40 46.78 7.26
C ILE A 696 30.15 46.21 7.92
N ALA A 697 30.15 44.90 8.18
CA ALA A 697 29.16 44.25 9.01
C ALA A 697 29.43 44.54 10.48
N VAL A 698 28.43 45.00 11.22
CA VAL A 698 28.50 45.33 12.64
C VAL A 698 27.41 44.59 13.42
N GLN A 699 27.78 44.06 14.58
CA GLN A 699 26.84 43.45 15.52
C GLN A 699 26.12 44.55 16.33
N ALA A 700 25.13 45.18 15.71
CA ALA A 700 24.35 46.28 16.26
C ALA A 700 22.92 46.28 15.72
N THR A 701 21.99 46.90 16.43
CA THR A 701 20.64 47.22 15.93
C THR A 701 20.70 48.42 14.97
N GLU A 702 19.70 48.55 14.10
CA GLU A 702 19.57 49.73 13.23
C GLU A 702 19.50 51.04 14.03
N ALA A 703 18.76 51.05 15.14
CA ALA A 703 18.62 52.21 16.01
C ALA A 703 19.93 52.65 16.67
N GLU A 704 20.86 51.72 16.96
CA GLU A 704 22.19 52.03 17.49
C GLU A 704 23.12 52.62 16.40
N VAL A 705 22.93 52.23 15.14
CA VAL A 705 23.78 52.66 14.02
C VAL A 705 23.37 54.04 13.50
N LEU A 706 22.06 54.33 13.41
CA LEU A 706 21.52 55.57 12.82
C LEU A 706 22.17 56.87 13.37
N PRO A 707 22.41 57.03 14.68
CA PRO A 707 23.03 58.26 15.22
C PRO A 707 24.51 58.44 14.85
N LEU A 708 25.17 57.41 14.33
CA LEU A 708 26.60 57.41 13.97
C LEU A 708 26.83 57.67 12.47
N LEU A 709 25.75 57.77 11.69
CA LEU A 709 25.83 58.00 10.26
C LEU A 709 26.09 59.48 9.94
N THR A 710 26.80 59.70 8.84
CA THR A 710 27.18 60.99 8.27
C THR A 710 26.70 61.05 6.81
N ASP A 711 26.84 62.20 6.15
CA ASP A 711 26.46 62.33 4.73
C ASP A 711 27.25 61.39 3.80
N GLY A 712 28.42 60.89 4.23
CA GLY A 712 29.27 59.98 3.48
C GLY A 712 29.12 58.49 3.82
N VAL A 713 28.31 58.10 4.82
CA VAL A 713 28.07 56.69 5.20
C VAL A 713 26.60 56.43 5.49
N GLY A 714 26.07 55.33 4.95
CA GLY A 714 24.70 54.87 5.16
C GLY A 714 24.64 53.42 5.65
N ILE A 715 23.42 52.95 5.90
CA ILE A 715 23.14 51.52 6.09
C ILE A 715 22.92 50.91 4.71
N ALA A 716 23.70 49.88 4.40
CA ALA A 716 23.55 49.11 3.16
C ALA A 716 22.58 47.95 3.31
N ALA A 717 22.52 47.32 4.47
CA ALA A 717 21.60 46.20 4.73
C ALA A 717 21.28 46.05 6.21
N VAL A 718 20.05 45.65 6.50
CA VAL A 718 19.60 45.16 7.81
C VAL A 718 19.31 43.66 7.66
N ASN A 719 20.30 42.84 8.00
CA ASN A 719 20.30 41.38 7.79
C ASN A 719 19.75 40.59 8.98
N GLY A 720 19.49 41.26 10.11
CA GLY A 720 18.90 40.68 11.30
C GLY A 720 18.73 41.74 12.39
N PRO A 721 18.08 41.41 13.52
CA PRO A 721 17.80 42.37 14.59
C PRO A 721 19.07 43.00 15.20
N ARG A 722 20.21 42.31 15.11
CA ARG A 722 21.53 42.82 15.54
C ARG A 722 22.62 42.60 14.49
N SER A 723 22.26 42.59 13.21
CA SER A 723 23.18 42.39 12.10
C SER A 723 22.92 43.46 11.05
N VAL A 724 23.74 44.50 11.06
CA VAL A 724 23.64 45.65 10.16
C VAL A 724 24.93 45.78 9.36
N VAL A 725 24.83 46.16 8.09
CA VAL A 725 25.98 46.48 7.24
C VAL A 725 25.97 47.97 6.97
N VAL A 726 27.04 48.67 7.34
CA VAL A 726 27.27 50.08 6.98
C VAL A 726 28.13 50.17 5.74
N SER A 727 27.88 51.18 4.91
CA SER A 727 28.62 51.40 3.68
C SER A 727 28.78 52.88 3.36
N GLY A 728 29.96 53.27 2.91
CA GLY A 728 30.27 54.65 2.57
C GLY A 728 31.76 54.91 2.41
N VAL A 729 32.16 56.17 2.61
CA VAL A 729 33.57 56.60 2.64
C VAL A 729 34.34 55.77 3.66
N GLU A 730 35.51 55.25 3.28
CA GLU A 730 36.27 54.28 4.08
C GLU A 730 36.56 54.76 5.51
N SER A 731 37.02 56.01 5.67
CA SER A 731 37.32 56.57 6.99
C SER A 731 36.09 56.72 7.89
N GLU A 732 34.93 57.05 7.31
CA GLU A 732 33.68 57.25 8.04
C GLU A 732 33.06 55.89 8.45
N ALA A 733 33.06 54.92 7.54
CA ALA A 733 32.66 53.55 7.86
C ALA A 733 33.58 52.93 8.92
N ALA A 734 34.90 53.15 8.83
CA ALA A 734 35.86 52.69 9.83
C ALA A 734 35.63 53.32 11.22
N ALA A 735 35.14 54.56 11.29
CA ALA A 735 34.77 55.19 12.57
C ALA A 735 33.59 54.46 13.22
N VAL A 736 32.56 54.08 12.45
CA VAL A 736 31.45 53.24 12.95
C VAL A 736 31.97 51.88 13.41
N GLN A 737 32.90 51.27 12.66
CA GLN A 737 33.54 50.02 13.05
C GLN A 737 34.27 50.13 14.39
N ALA A 738 35.09 51.18 14.55
CA ALA A 738 35.86 51.43 15.76
C ALA A 738 34.95 51.61 16.98
N HIS A 739 33.86 52.38 16.83
CA HIS A 739 32.87 52.58 17.89
C HIS A 739 32.32 51.25 18.43
N PHE A 740 31.85 50.36 17.55
CA PHE A 740 31.30 49.07 17.99
C PHE A 740 32.38 48.09 18.47
N ALA A 741 33.60 48.17 17.92
CA ALA A 741 34.73 47.39 18.42
C ALA A 741 35.12 47.79 19.85
N GLU A 742 35.10 49.08 20.19
CA GLU A 742 35.33 49.59 21.54
C GLU A 742 34.27 49.12 22.54
N LEU A 743 33.02 48.93 22.07
CA LEU A 743 31.94 48.31 22.83
C LEU A 743 32.03 46.77 22.92
N GLY A 744 33.11 46.17 22.43
CA GLY A 744 33.33 44.73 22.43
C GLY A 744 32.43 43.94 21.48
N ARG A 745 31.80 44.60 20.50
CA ARG A 745 30.91 43.97 19.51
C ARG A 745 31.71 43.43 18.32
N ARG A 746 31.22 42.36 17.70
CA ARG A 746 31.84 41.81 16.48
C ARG A 746 31.65 42.78 15.32
N THR A 747 32.74 43.04 14.60
CA THR A 747 32.73 43.78 13.34
C THR A 747 33.56 43.06 12.29
N LYS A 748 33.17 43.17 11.01
CA LYS A 748 33.89 42.54 9.89
C LYS A 748 33.82 43.44 8.66
N ARG A 749 34.97 43.87 8.17
CA ARG A 749 35.06 44.50 6.84
C ARG A 749 34.76 43.46 5.76
N LEU A 750 33.84 43.78 4.85
CA LEU A 750 33.46 42.91 3.75
C LEU A 750 34.49 43.05 2.61
N THR A 751 34.81 41.92 1.98
CA THR A 751 35.72 41.87 0.83
C THR A 751 34.93 42.24 -0.43
N VAL A 752 34.74 43.54 -0.63
CA VAL A 752 34.05 44.11 -1.80
C VAL A 752 34.87 45.25 -2.39
N SER A 753 34.69 45.50 -3.68
CA SER A 753 35.42 46.52 -4.43
C SER A 753 34.98 47.95 -4.09
N HIS A 754 33.69 48.16 -3.79
CA HIS A 754 33.07 49.47 -3.60
C HIS A 754 32.05 49.45 -2.44
N ALA A 755 31.61 50.64 -2.04
CA ALA A 755 30.63 50.86 -1.00
C ALA A 755 29.18 50.84 -1.56
N PHE A 756 28.64 49.66 -1.83
CA PHE A 756 27.28 49.52 -2.37
C PHE A 756 26.19 50.02 -1.39
N HIS A 757 25.05 50.46 -1.94
CA HIS A 757 23.91 50.97 -1.13
C HIS A 757 24.30 52.15 -0.23
N SER A 758 25.12 53.05 -0.76
CA SER A 758 25.67 54.21 -0.03
C SER A 758 25.60 55.49 -0.89
N PRO A 759 25.82 56.68 -0.29
CA PRO A 759 25.94 57.93 -1.04
C PRO A 759 26.95 57.88 -2.20
N LEU A 760 27.96 57.00 -2.12
CA LEU A 760 28.95 56.85 -3.18
C LEU A 760 28.38 56.25 -4.48
N MET A 761 27.16 55.71 -4.46
CA MET A 761 26.46 55.26 -5.67
C MET A 761 25.81 56.39 -6.46
N ASP A 762 25.63 57.58 -5.88
CA ASP A 762 24.81 58.66 -6.47
C ASP A 762 25.29 59.07 -7.88
N SER A 763 26.61 59.05 -8.11
CA SER A 763 27.21 59.44 -9.39
C SER A 763 26.87 58.51 -10.56
N MET A 764 26.50 57.25 -10.31
CA MET A 764 26.12 56.32 -11.36
C MET A 764 24.61 56.24 -11.63
N LEU A 765 23.78 56.79 -10.73
CA LEU A 765 22.31 56.63 -10.79
C LEU A 765 21.69 57.27 -12.04
N ALA A 766 22.28 58.34 -12.57
CA ALA A 766 21.75 59.01 -13.77
C ALA A 766 21.84 58.12 -15.02
N GLU A 767 22.99 57.48 -15.25
CA GLU A 767 23.20 56.57 -16.39
C GLU A 767 22.43 55.25 -16.18
N PHE A 768 22.34 54.77 -14.94
CA PHE A 768 21.54 53.58 -14.64
C PHE A 768 20.05 53.81 -14.89
N ARG A 769 19.53 54.98 -14.51
CA ARG A 769 18.15 55.39 -14.80
C ARG A 769 17.84 55.36 -16.28
N GLN A 770 18.75 55.85 -17.13
CA GLN A 770 18.57 55.80 -18.58
C GLN A 770 18.44 54.36 -19.05
N THR A 771 19.29 53.46 -18.55
CA THR A 771 19.20 52.02 -18.89
C THR A 771 17.87 51.42 -18.44
N ALA A 772 17.45 51.67 -17.20
CA ALA A 772 16.20 51.13 -16.65
C ALA A 772 14.96 51.65 -17.41
N ALA A 773 14.95 52.93 -17.82
CA ALA A 773 13.83 53.52 -18.54
C ALA A 773 13.62 52.95 -19.95
N GLU A 774 14.62 52.30 -20.53
CA GLU A 774 14.55 51.70 -21.87
C GLU A 774 14.09 50.24 -21.87
N LEU A 775 13.91 49.62 -20.71
CA LEU A 775 13.50 48.22 -20.59
C LEU A 775 11.99 48.06 -20.77
N THR A 776 11.59 46.85 -21.18
CA THR A 776 10.18 46.46 -21.19
C THR A 776 9.81 45.76 -19.89
N TYR A 777 8.85 46.32 -19.17
CA TYR A 777 8.37 45.78 -17.90
C TYR A 777 7.07 45.01 -18.07
N GLN A 778 6.97 43.88 -17.38
CA GLN A 778 5.77 43.05 -17.29
C GLN A 778 5.36 42.85 -15.84
N GLU A 779 4.08 42.56 -15.63
CA GLU A 779 3.57 42.30 -14.29
C GLU A 779 4.16 40.98 -13.72
N PRO A 780 4.63 40.96 -12.46
CA PRO A 780 5.18 39.76 -11.85
C PRO A 780 4.12 38.65 -11.73
N ARG A 781 4.47 37.44 -12.18
CA ARG A 781 3.63 36.23 -12.08
C ARG A 781 3.80 35.48 -10.76
N ILE A 782 4.89 35.75 -10.04
CA ILE A 782 5.19 35.19 -8.72
C ILE A 782 5.39 36.39 -7.77
N PRO A 783 4.76 36.41 -6.59
CA PRO A 783 4.98 37.47 -5.60
C PRO A 783 6.46 37.63 -5.25
N VAL A 784 6.93 38.88 -5.18
CA VAL A 784 8.30 39.23 -4.77
C VAL A 784 8.23 40.12 -3.53
N ILE A 785 9.12 39.89 -2.57
CA ILE A 785 9.33 40.78 -1.42
C ILE A 785 10.42 41.78 -1.76
N SER A 786 10.10 43.06 -1.61
CA SER A 786 10.96 44.17 -2.01
C SER A 786 12.13 44.33 -1.06
N ASP A 787 13.37 44.40 -1.56
CA ASP A 787 14.54 44.71 -0.72
C ASP A 787 14.44 46.10 -0.12
N VAL A 788 13.78 47.03 -0.83
CA VAL A 788 13.70 48.44 -0.43
C VAL A 788 12.73 48.65 0.74
N THR A 789 11.62 47.91 0.75
CA THR A 789 10.55 48.11 1.75
C THR A 789 10.48 47.00 2.79
N GLY A 790 11.03 45.81 2.50
CA GLY A 790 10.90 44.63 3.36
C GLY A 790 9.48 44.05 3.37
N ALA A 791 8.64 44.45 2.42
CA ALA A 791 7.24 44.08 2.32
C ALA A 791 6.94 43.53 0.90
N PRO A 792 5.79 42.85 0.70
CA PRO A 792 5.38 42.41 -0.63
C PRO A 792 5.36 43.58 -1.61
N ALA A 793 6.11 43.48 -2.70
CA ALA A 793 6.21 44.51 -3.72
C ALA A 793 4.91 44.56 -4.53
N THR A 794 4.47 45.77 -4.88
CA THR A 794 3.36 45.92 -5.84
C THR A 794 3.85 45.76 -7.28
N ALA A 795 2.93 45.43 -8.19
CA ALA A 795 3.23 45.42 -9.62
C ALA A 795 3.75 46.80 -10.09
N GLU A 796 3.15 47.89 -9.60
CA GLU A 796 3.54 49.27 -9.92
C GLU A 796 4.97 49.59 -9.46
N GLU A 797 5.39 49.06 -8.30
CA GLU A 797 6.76 49.22 -7.82
C GLU A 797 7.75 48.49 -8.75
N LEU A 798 7.55 47.19 -9.00
CA LEU A 798 8.51 46.40 -9.79
C LEU A 798 8.56 46.79 -11.27
N THR A 799 7.45 47.34 -11.80
CA THR A 799 7.37 47.83 -13.18
C THR A 799 7.83 49.29 -13.34
N SER A 800 8.32 49.92 -12.26
CA SER A 800 8.83 51.29 -12.29
C SER A 800 10.36 51.32 -12.41
N PRO A 801 10.93 51.99 -13.43
CA PRO A 801 12.36 52.24 -13.51
C PRO A 801 12.94 52.91 -12.25
N GLU A 802 12.19 53.83 -11.63
CA GLU A 802 12.63 54.55 -10.43
C GLU A 802 12.74 53.66 -9.20
N TYR A 803 11.99 52.55 -9.14
CA TYR A 803 12.17 51.56 -8.09
C TYR A 803 13.58 50.97 -8.15
N TRP A 804 14.03 50.55 -9.33
CA TRP A 804 15.34 49.94 -9.54
C TRP A 804 16.49 50.93 -9.34
N VAL A 805 16.28 52.21 -9.65
CA VAL A 805 17.26 53.27 -9.32
C VAL A 805 17.36 53.47 -7.81
N ARG A 806 16.23 53.47 -7.10
CA ARG A 806 16.19 53.55 -5.62
C ARG A 806 16.83 52.32 -4.98
N HIS A 807 16.60 51.14 -5.55
CA HIS A 807 17.15 49.86 -5.12
C HIS A 807 18.68 49.85 -5.03
N VAL A 808 19.37 50.53 -5.95
CA VAL A 808 20.85 50.67 -5.91
C VAL A 808 21.35 51.46 -4.69
N ARG A 809 20.53 52.38 -4.17
CA ARG A 809 20.93 53.38 -3.19
C ARG A 809 20.39 53.11 -1.78
N ALA A 810 19.23 52.47 -1.67
CA ALA A 810 18.52 52.22 -0.42
C ALA A 810 19.09 51.00 0.33
N ALA A 811 18.84 50.95 1.65
CA ALA A 811 19.23 49.80 2.46
C ALA A 811 18.40 48.55 2.12
N VAL A 812 19.05 47.39 2.00
CA VAL A 812 18.38 46.09 1.84
C VAL A 812 17.72 45.67 3.16
N ARG A 813 16.39 45.55 3.17
CA ARG A 813 15.53 45.17 4.31
C ARG A 813 15.36 43.66 4.43
N PHE A 814 16.46 42.90 4.44
CA PHE A 814 16.41 41.42 4.45
C PHE A 814 15.70 40.86 5.69
N ALA A 815 15.98 41.39 6.88
CA ALA A 815 15.34 40.93 8.11
C ALA A 815 13.82 41.10 8.09
N ASP A 816 13.35 42.23 7.54
CA ASP A 816 11.92 42.50 7.39
C ASP A 816 11.31 41.60 6.31
N SER A 817 12.04 41.33 5.24
CA SER A 817 11.61 40.43 4.17
C SER A 817 11.35 39.00 4.69
N ILE A 818 12.24 38.46 5.51
CA ILE A 818 12.06 37.14 6.13
C ILE A 818 10.84 37.12 7.06
N ARG A 819 10.62 38.18 7.85
CA ARG A 819 9.42 38.30 8.71
C ARG A 819 8.14 38.44 7.90
N ALA A 820 8.16 39.19 6.80
CA ALA A 820 7.02 39.33 5.90
C ALA A 820 6.64 37.98 5.26
N LEU A 821 7.63 37.22 4.78
CA LEU A 821 7.42 35.85 4.27
C LEU A 821 6.84 34.94 5.36
N ARG A 822 7.38 35.01 6.58
CA ARG A 822 6.85 34.23 7.71
C ARG A 822 5.40 34.59 8.02
N ALA A 823 5.06 35.88 8.05
CA ALA A 823 3.69 36.35 8.25
C ALA A 823 2.71 35.87 7.16
N GLN A 824 3.22 35.53 5.96
CA GLN A 824 2.44 34.90 4.88
C GLN A 824 2.35 33.38 4.97
N GLY A 825 2.82 32.78 6.07
CA GLY A 825 2.77 31.33 6.31
C GLY A 825 3.89 30.55 5.61
N VAL A 826 4.98 31.21 5.22
CA VAL A 826 6.18 30.50 4.73
C VAL A 826 6.83 29.73 5.89
N ALA A 827 7.14 28.47 5.65
CA ALA A 827 7.86 27.61 6.59
C ALA A 827 9.11 26.97 5.98
N THR A 828 9.29 27.09 4.66
CA THR A 828 10.43 26.50 3.95
C THR A 828 11.03 27.56 3.03
N PHE A 829 12.33 27.77 3.17
CA PHE A 829 13.10 28.72 2.38
C PHE A 829 14.18 27.96 1.60
N LEU A 830 14.17 28.05 0.28
CA LEU A 830 15.22 27.52 -0.58
C LEU A 830 16.13 28.68 -1.00
N GLU A 831 17.40 28.66 -0.62
CA GLU A 831 18.39 29.64 -1.07
C GLU A 831 19.03 29.16 -2.38
N LEU A 832 18.91 29.98 -3.42
CA LEU A 832 19.59 29.82 -4.70
C LEU A 832 20.75 30.81 -4.75
N GLY A 833 21.95 30.25 -4.74
CA GLY A 833 23.20 30.97 -4.82
C GLY A 833 24.37 29.99 -4.67
N PRO A 834 25.62 30.45 -4.84
CA PRO A 834 26.82 29.60 -4.81
C PRO A 834 27.22 29.08 -3.41
N GLY A 835 26.45 29.41 -2.38
CA GLY A 835 26.68 29.03 -0.99
C GLY A 835 25.41 29.16 -0.13
N ALA A 836 25.59 29.24 1.19
CA ALA A 836 24.51 29.21 2.19
C ALA A 836 24.40 30.49 3.03
N VAL A 837 24.59 31.66 2.41
CA VAL A 837 24.73 32.94 3.12
C VAL A 837 23.40 33.36 3.75
N LEU A 838 22.32 33.37 2.96
CA LEU A 838 20.99 33.77 3.43
C LEU A 838 20.40 32.72 4.38
N SER A 839 20.70 31.45 4.15
CA SER A 839 20.31 30.34 5.04
C SER A 839 20.95 30.44 6.42
N ALA A 840 22.16 31.02 6.51
CA ALA A 840 22.82 31.30 7.78
C ALA A 840 22.27 32.55 8.50
N LEU A 841 21.77 33.55 7.75
CA LEU A 841 21.23 34.80 8.30
C LEU A 841 19.75 34.69 8.68
N GLY A 842 18.97 33.99 7.88
CA GLY A 842 17.51 33.89 7.97
C GLY A 842 16.97 33.48 9.35
N PRO A 843 17.51 32.42 10.00
CA PRO A 843 17.03 31.99 11.32
C PRO A 843 17.08 33.09 12.38
N ALA A 844 18.07 33.99 12.33
CA ALA A 844 18.20 35.07 13.30
C ALA A 844 17.17 36.20 13.10
N CYS A 845 16.42 36.19 12.00
CA CYS A 845 15.38 37.18 11.70
C CYS A 845 14.02 36.80 12.29
N LEU A 846 13.83 35.53 12.65
CA LEU A 846 12.59 34.96 13.16
C LEU A 846 12.54 34.99 14.69
N ASP A 847 11.32 34.91 15.23
CA ASP A 847 11.12 34.89 16.68
C ASP A 847 11.34 33.48 17.25
N ALA A 848 11.66 33.38 18.54
CA ALA A 848 11.87 32.08 19.19
C ALA A 848 10.62 31.18 19.17
N THR A 849 9.44 31.76 18.93
CA THR A 849 8.16 31.05 18.78
C THR A 849 7.93 30.53 17.36
N ASP A 850 8.76 30.89 16.38
CA ASP A 850 8.69 30.36 15.01
C ASP A 850 9.35 28.98 14.93
N ASP A 851 8.61 27.96 15.36
CA ASP A 851 9.02 26.58 15.23
C ASP A 851 8.83 26.02 13.80
N GLY A 852 9.54 24.92 13.52
CA GLY A 852 9.35 24.15 12.31
C GLY A 852 9.76 24.85 11.00
N VAL A 853 10.55 25.93 11.03
CA VAL A 853 11.05 26.62 9.83
C VAL A 853 12.38 26.02 9.35
N ALA A 854 12.55 25.85 8.03
CA ALA A 854 13.78 25.36 7.44
C ALA A 854 14.34 26.31 6.38
N PHE A 855 15.67 26.46 6.38
CA PHE A 855 16.45 27.14 5.34
C PHE A 855 17.35 26.11 4.65
N LEU A 856 17.14 25.92 3.36
CA LEU A 856 17.77 24.90 2.54
C LEU A 856 18.66 25.58 1.48
N PRO A 857 19.99 25.58 1.64
CA PRO A 857 20.86 26.11 0.61
C PRO A 857 21.01 25.11 -0.53
N ALA A 858 20.80 25.57 -1.77
CA ALA A 858 20.97 24.73 -2.95
C ALA A 858 22.43 24.29 -3.13
N LEU A 859 23.38 25.18 -2.84
CA LEU A 859 24.82 24.90 -2.92
C LEU A 859 25.54 25.24 -1.61
N ARG A 860 26.67 24.60 -1.36
CA ARG A 860 27.56 24.92 -0.23
C ARG A 860 29.01 25.04 -0.71
N VAL A 861 29.82 25.77 0.05
CA VAL A 861 31.24 26.00 -0.31
C VAL A 861 32.06 24.72 -0.14
N ASP A 862 31.75 23.92 0.88
CA ASP A 862 32.56 22.78 1.31
C ASP A 862 31.98 21.41 0.86
N ALA A 863 31.15 21.38 -0.18
CA ALA A 863 30.52 20.15 -0.67
C ALA A 863 30.25 20.19 -2.19
N PRO A 864 30.17 19.02 -2.87
CA PRO A 864 29.86 18.94 -4.30
C PRO A 864 28.52 19.59 -4.65
N ASP A 865 28.44 20.25 -5.80
CA ASP A 865 27.28 21.04 -6.19
C ASP A 865 26.09 20.13 -6.52
N ALA A 866 26.30 19.03 -7.25
CA ALA A 866 25.21 18.12 -7.61
C ALA A 866 24.65 17.41 -6.38
N GLN A 867 25.52 17.00 -5.45
CA GLN A 867 25.09 16.37 -4.20
C GLN A 867 24.30 17.34 -3.33
N THR A 868 24.77 18.59 -3.16
CA THR A 868 24.08 19.59 -2.34
C THR A 868 22.74 20.00 -2.94
N ALA A 869 22.66 20.16 -4.27
CA ALA A 869 21.41 20.48 -4.95
C ALA A 869 20.36 19.36 -4.78
N LEU A 870 20.75 18.10 -4.97
CA LEU A 870 19.85 16.96 -4.73
C LEU A 870 19.47 16.82 -3.24
N THR A 871 20.39 17.11 -2.32
CA THR A 871 20.10 17.07 -0.88
C THR A 871 19.08 18.15 -0.48
N ALA A 872 19.18 19.34 -1.06
CA ALA A 872 18.21 20.41 -0.85
C ALA A 872 16.84 20.06 -1.48
N ALA A 873 16.80 19.45 -2.67
CA ALA A 873 15.57 18.87 -3.22
C ALA A 873 14.97 17.79 -2.30
N GLY A 874 15.82 16.94 -1.69
CA GLY A 874 15.41 15.99 -0.67
C GLY A 874 14.83 16.67 0.58
N GLY A 875 15.43 17.78 1.04
CA GLY A 875 14.92 18.59 2.14
C GLY A 875 13.58 19.28 1.83
N LEU A 876 13.33 19.64 0.57
CA LEU A 876 12.01 20.11 0.11
C LEU A 876 10.99 18.96 0.19
N PHE A 877 11.34 17.78 -0.33
CA PHE A 877 10.51 16.58 -0.28
C PHE A 877 10.15 16.20 1.16
N THR A 878 11.12 16.18 2.10
CA THR A 878 10.85 15.78 3.49
C THR A 878 9.84 16.69 4.18
N ARG A 879 9.72 17.94 3.72
CA ARG A 879 8.80 18.94 4.26
C ARG A 879 7.46 18.98 3.55
N GLY A 880 7.25 18.15 2.54
CA GLY A 880 5.99 18.04 1.80
C GLY A 880 5.91 18.83 0.50
N VAL A 881 7.01 19.42 0.03
CA VAL A 881 7.04 20.07 -1.29
C VAL A 881 7.11 18.96 -2.36
N PRO A 882 6.23 18.98 -3.38
CA PRO A 882 6.28 18.01 -4.48
C PRO A 882 7.58 18.12 -5.26
N ILE A 883 8.18 16.96 -5.56
CA ILE A 883 9.34 16.82 -6.46
C ILE A 883 8.91 15.91 -7.61
N ASP A 884 9.22 16.29 -8.84
CA ASP A 884 9.06 15.43 -10.00
C ASP A 884 10.25 14.47 -10.08
N TRP A 885 10.08 13.31 -9.46
CA TRP A 885 11.08 12.25 -9.45
C TRP A 885 11.28 11.63 -10.84
N THR A 886 10.30 11.69 -11.73
CA THR A 886 10.41 11.17 -13.10
C THR A 886 11.49 11.94 -13.87
N ALA A 887 11.58 13.25 -13.67
CA ALA A 887 12.61 14.10 -14.27
C ALA A 887 14.03 13.79 -13.77
N LEU A 888 14.17 13.19 -12.57
CA LEU A 888 15.45 12.83 -11.96
C LEU A 888 15.96 11.44 -12.40
N PHE A 889 15.06 10.57 -12.86
CA PHE A 889 15.37 9.18 -13.21
C PHE A 889 15.10 8.81 -14.68
N PRO A 890 15.53 9.61 -15.68
CA PRO A 890 15.38 9.23 -17.08
C PRO A 890 16.09 7.90 -17.37
N GLY A 891 15.42 7.01 -18.09
CA GLY A 891 16.00 5.73 -18.50
C GLY A 891 16.23 4.72 -17.37
N ALA A 892 15.69 4.98 -16.17
CA ALA A 892 15.65 4.00 -15.10
C ALA A 892 14.81 2.77 -15.49
N ARG A 893 15.17 1.64 -14.92
CA ARG A 893 14.44 0.38 -15.03
C ARG A 893 13.75 0.11 -13.71
N ARG A 894 12.73 -0.74 -13.80
CA ARG A 894 12.06 -1.26 -12.62
C ARG A 894 12.97 -2.27 -11.93
N VAL A 895 13.00 -2.21 -10.60
CA VAL A 895 13.56 -3.24 -9.73
C VAL A 895 12.56 -3.55 -8.63
N ASP A 896 12.61 -4.78 -8.10
CA ASP A 896 11.82 -5.16 -6.93
C ASP A 896 12.42 -4.51 -5.67
N LEU A 897 11.55 -4.23 -4.70
CA LEU A 897 11.90 -3.60 -3.43
C LEU A 897 11.06 -4.24 -2.31
N PRO A 898 11.54 -4.23 -1.05
CA PRO A 898 10.73 -4.68 0.07
C PRO A 898 9.46 -3.84 0.21
N THR A 899 8.42 -4.44 0.79
CA THR A 899 7.16 -3.78 1.13
C THR A 899 7.23 -3.06 2.48
N TYR A 900 6.21 -2.25 2.77
CA TYR A 900 6.10 -1.41 3.95
C TYR A 900 6.35 -2.15 5.28
N ALA A 901 7.12 -1.52 6.16
CA ALA A 901 7.40 -1.97 7.51
C ALA A 901 6.24 -1.69 8.50
N PHE A 902 5.16 -2.46 8.39
CA PHE A 902 4.01 -2.39 9.31
C PHE A 902 4.43 -2.54 10.78
N GLN A 903 3.94 -1.62 11.62
CA GLN A 903 4.22 -1.52 13.06
C GLN A 903 3.14 -2.29 13.83
N ARG A 904 3.22 -3.62 13.73
CA ARG A 904 2.14 -4.51 14.20
C ARG A 904 2.07 -4.60 15.72
N ARG A 905 0.84 -4.74 16.21
CA ARG A 905 0.48 -5.10 17.60
C ARG A 905 -0.50 -6.26 17.59
N ASP A 906 -0.57 -6.99 18.69
CA ASP A 906 -1.50 -8.11 18.82
C ASP A 906 -2.92 -7.61 19.18
N TYR A 907 -3.91 -8.04 18.38
CA TYR A 907 -5.32 -7.85 18.61
C TYR A 907 -6.06 -9.19 18.51
N TRP A 908 -6.48 -9.72 19.65
CA TRP A 908 -7.26 -10.95 19.74
C TRP A 908 -8.26 -10.85 20.90
N LEU A 909 -9.48 -11.35 20.70
CA LEU A 909 -10.48 -11.40 21.76
C LEU A 909 -10.30 -12.71 22.53
N GLU A 910 -10.02 -12.61 23.82
CA GLU A 910 -9.85 -13.79 24.67
C GLU A 910 -11.20 -14.52 24.85
N ALA A 911 -11.20 -15.81 24.55
CA ALA A 911 -12.28 -16.70 24.95
C ALA A 911 -12.23 -16.84 26.49
N GLY A 912 -13.35 -16.61 27.17
CA GLY A 912 -13.40 -16.78 28.62
C GLY A 912 -13.20 -18.25 28.98
N THR A 913 -12.07 -18.60 29.61
CA THR A 913 -11.88 -19.92 30.23
C THR A 913 -12.97 -20.16 31.28
N MET A 914 -13.59 -21.35 31.28
CA MET A 914 -14.27 -21.87 32.45
C MET A 914 -13.20 -22.15 33.52
N THR A 915 -12.79 -21.12 34.26
CA THR A 915 -12.21 -21.38 35.57
C THR A 915 -13.34 -21.89 36.43
N THR A 916 -13.28 -23.18 36.77
CA THR A 916 -13.85 -23.71 38.00
C THR A 916 -13.25 -22.92 39.17
N GLU A 917 -13.76 -21.72 39.39
CA GLU A 917 -13.60 -21.07 40.68
C GLU A 917 -14.29 -21.99 41.68
N THR A 918 -13.44 -22.70 42.41
CA THR A 918 -13.80 -23.25 43.70
C THR A 918 -14.24 -22.04 44.52
N ILE A 919 -15.55 -21.84 44.65
CA ILE A 919 -16.10 -20.78 45.49
C ILE A 919 -15.62 -21.09 46.92
N SER A 920 -14.56 -20.40 47.35
CA SER A 920 -14.26 -20.28 48.76
C SER A 920 -15.35 -19.41 49.35
N THR A 921 -16.20 -20.04 50.15
CA THR A 921 -17.25 -19.43 50.98
C THR A 921 -16.79 -18.13 51.66
N PRO A 922 -17.44 -17.00 51.39
CA PRO A 922 -17.74 -16.03 52.42
C PRO A 922 -19.08 -16.44 53.07
N GLU A 923 -19.06 -16.68 54.37
CA GLU A 923 -20.27 -16.89 55.16
C GLU A 923 -21.24 -15.70 55.04
N THR A 924 -22.54 -16.03 55.11
CA THR A 924 -23.77 -15.20 55.17
C THR A 924 -24.13 -14.51 53.84
N ASP A 925 -25.24 -14.82 53.16
CA ASP A 925 -26.60 -14.95 53.67
C ASP A 925 -27.46 -15.82 52.72
N THR A 926 -28.29 -16.70 53.27
CA THR A 926 -29.20 -17.58 52.50
C THR A 926 -30.38 -16.78 51.96
N ALA A 927 -30.36 -16.46 50.67
CA ALA A 927 -31.55 -16.15 49.89
C ALA A 927 -31.62 -17.14 48.72
N THR A 928 -32.53 -18.11 48.84
CA THR A 928 -32.95 -19.01 47.77
C THR A 928 -33.46 -18.20 46.57
N ASP A 929 -32.98 -18.51 45.37
CA ASP A 929 -33.57 -18.02 44.13
C ASP A 929 -34.99 -18.64 44.02
N PRO A 930 -36.07 -17.85 44.16
CA PRO A 930 -37.43 -18.39 44.18
C PRO A 930 -37.83 -19.08 42.87
N GLY A 931 -37.15 -18.78 41.76
CA GLY A 931 -37.44 -19.32 40.43
C GLY A 931 -36.93 -20.75 40.22
N ALA A 932 -35.75 -21.08 40.74
CA ALA A 932 -35.14 -22.40 40.57
C ALA A 932 -35.85 -23.49 41.40
N ASP A 933 -36.22 -23.18 42.65
CA ASP A 933 -36.98 -24.10 43.51
C ASP A 933 -38.40 -24.36 42.98
N ALA A 934 -39.01 -23.37 42.32
CA ALA A 934 -40.34 -23.49 41.71
C ALA A 934 -40.34 -24.36 40.44
N LEU A 935 -39.32 -24.24 39.58
CA LEU A 935 -39.19 -25.07 38.38
C LEU A 935 -38.85 -26.53 38.75
N ASP A 936 -38.01 -26.76 39.76
CA ASP A 936 -37.71 -28.13 40.23
C ASP A 936 -38.94 -28.80 40.88
N ALA A 937 -39.74 -28.04 41.65
CA ALA A 937 -41.02 -28.53 42.17
C ALA A 937 -42.03 -28.85 41.06
N THR A 938 -42.08 -28.03 40.01
CA THR A 938 -42.97 -28.24 38.85
C THR A 938 -42.56 -29.49 38.07
N ARG A 939 -41.26 -29.69 37.86
CA ARG A 939 -40.71 -30.90 37.23
C ARG A 939 -41.07 -32.16 38.01
N ARG A 940 -40.87 -32.18 39.32
CA ARG A 940 -41.19 -33.34 40.19
C ARG A 940 -42.69 -33.67 40.16
N ALA A 941 -43.55 -32.64 40.20
CA ALA A 941 -44.99 -32.84 40.11
C ALA A 941 -45.42 -33.45 38.76
N LEU A 942 -44.78 -33.06 37.65
CA LEU A 942 -45.02 -33.65 36.34
C LEU A 942 -44.49 -35.09 36.24
N GLN A 943 -43.29 -35.36 36.80
CA GLN A 943 -42.73 -36.71 36.88
C GLN A 943 -43.62 -37.66 37.70
N GLU A 944 -44.17 -37.22 38.83
CA GLU A 944 -45.11 -38.01 39.65
C GLU A 944 -46.40 -38.35 38.89
N ARG A 945 -46.92 -37.41 38.09
CA ARG A 945 -48.10 -37.63 37.24
C ARG A 945 -47.84 -38.66 36.14
N LEU A 946 -46.62 -38.71 35.60
CA LEU A 946 -46.22 -39.65 34.55
C LEU A 946 -45.87 -41.05 35.10
N ALA A 947 -45.35 -41.15 36.33
CA ALA A 947 -44.85 -42.40 36.92
C ALA A 947 -45.89 -43.53 37.06
N GLY A 948 -47.19 -43.21 37.04
CA GLY A 948 -48.29 -44.17 37.14
C GLY A 948 -48.84 -44.67 35.79
N LEU A 949 -48.32 -44.16 34.67
CA LEU A 949 -48.82 -44.41 33.31
C LEU A 949 -47.84 -45.28 32.52
N ASP A 950 -48.35 -46.07 31.57
CA ASP A 950 -47.48 -46.76 30.62
C ASP A 950 -46.82 -45.78 29.62
N PRO A 951 -45.75 -46.17 28.90
CA PRO A 951 -45.03 -45.24 28.03
C PRO A 951 -45.89 -44.60 26.93
N ALA A 952 -46.91 -45.28 26.43
CA ALA A 952 -47.80 -44.74 25.40
C ALA A 952 -48.80 -43.75 26.01
N GLU A 953 -49.30 -44.03 27.22
CA GLU A 953 -50.14 -43.13 28.00
C GLU A 953 -49.39 -41.87 28.46
N GLN A 954 -48.09 -41.99 28.75
CA GLN A 954 -47.22 -40.84 29.07
C GLN A 954 -47.01 -39.91 27.88
N VAL A 955 -46.71 -40.45 26.69
CA VAL A 955 -46.57 -39.65 25.47
C VAL A 955 -47.90 -38.97 25.14
N ALA A 956 -49.03 -39.68 25.21
CA ALA A 956 -50.35 -39.09 24.96
C ALA A 956 -50.64 -37.89 25.90
N LEU A 957 -50.33 -38.02 27.19
CA LEU A 957 -50.50 -36.93 28.15
C LEU A 957 -49.56 -35.74 27.87
N LEU A 958 -48.35 -36.00 27.40
CA LEU A 958 -47.39 -34.95 27.02
C LEU A 958 -47.76 -34.29 25.69
N VAL A 959 -48.35 -35.03 24.73
CA VAL A 959 -48.90 -34.46 23.50
C VAL A 959 -50.02 -33.48 23.83
N ASP A 960 -50.96 -33.86 24.70
CA ASP A 960 -52.04 -32.97 25.14
C ASP A 960 -51.50 -31.71 25.83
N LEU A 961 -50.45 -31.85 26.65
CA LEU A 961 -49.78 -30.73 27.30
C LEU A 961 -49.13 -29.78 26.28
N VAL A 962 -48.35 -30.32 25.35
CA VAL A 962 -47.65 -29.54 24.32
C VAL A 962 -48.65 -28.86 23.40
N ALA A 963 -49.72 -29.55 22.99
CA ALA A 963 -50.78 -28.98 22.16
C ALA A 963 -51.51 -27.83 22.87
N ALA A 964 -51.79 -27.95 24.16
CA ALA A 964 -52.43 -26.89 24.94
C ALA A 964 -51.56 -25.64 25.10
N GLU A 965 -50.27 -25.81 25.41
CA GLU A 965 -49.34 -24.67 25.50
C GLU A 965 -49.06 -24.06 24.12
N ALA A 966 -49.04 -24.88 23.07
CA ALA A 966 -48.91 -24.43 21.69
C ALA A 966 -50.11 -23.58 21.28
N GLU A 967 -51.33 -24.01 21.58
CA GLU A 967 -52.55 -23.25 21.29
C GLU A 967 -52.55 -21.88 21.98
N THR A 968 -52.09 -21.86 23.23
CA THR A 968 -51.98 -20.62 24.01
C THR A 968 -50.92 -19.68 23.45
N ALA A 969 -49.70 -20.18 23.19
CA ALA A 969 -48.61 -19.41 22.59
C ALA A 969 -49.00 -18.86 21.20
N ARG A 970 -49.70 -19.67 20.41
CA ARG A 970 -50.18 -19.29 19.08
C ARG A 970 -51.23 -18.18 19.13
N THR A 971 -52.17 -18.28 20.06
CA THR A 971 -53.25 -17.28 20.24
C THR A 971 -52.72 -15.97 20.81
N GLU A 972 -51.84 -16.02 21.80
CA GLU A 972 -51.27 -14.82 22.43
C GLU A 972 -50.36 -14.02 21.49
N GLN A 973 -49.58 -14.71 20.64
CA GLN A 973 -48.65 -14.06 19.72
C GLN A 973 -49.27 -13.71 18.36
N ASN A 974 -50.50 -14.15 18.08
CA ASN A 974 -51.25 -13.79 16.87
C ASN A 974 -52.72 -13.38 17.19
N PRO A 975 -52.95 -12.30 17.97
CA PRO A 975 -54.28 -11.93 18.49
C PRO A 975 -55.27 -11.46 17.41
N ASP A 976 -54.78 -11.13 16.21
CA ASP A 976 -55.59 -10.68 15.07
C ASP A 976 -55.96 -11.83 14.11
N GLU A 977 -55.47 -13.05 14.36
CA GLU A 977 -55.78 -14.24 13.55
C GLU A 977 -56.79 -15.15 14.27
N THR A 978 -57.76 -15.69 13.52
CA THR A 978 -58.75 -16.64 14.05
C THR A 978 -58.41 -18.02 13.49
N PHE A 979 -58.15 -18.97 14.38
CA PHE A 979 -57.82 -20.35 14.00
C PHE A 979 -59.02 -21.26 14.29
N ASP A 980 -59.62 -21.84 13.25
CA ASP A 980 -60.82 -22.68 13.37
C ASP A 980 -60.49 -24.18 13.60
N ASP A 981 -59.22 -24.58 13.44
CA ASP A 981 -58.74 -25.95 13.57
C ASP A 981 -57.94 -26.14 14.88
N GLU A 982 -58.27 -27.17 15.66
CA GLU A 982 -57.48 -27.64 16.81
C GLU A 982 -56.17 -28.28 16.33
N LEU A 983 -55.08 -28.12 17.09
CA LEU A 983 -53.79 -28.75 16.81
C LEU A 983 -53.90 -30.28 16.98
N ASP A 984 -53.74 -31.02 15.88
CA ASP A 984 -53.96 -32.48 15.80
C ASP A 984 -52.79 -33.34 16.31
N GLY A 985 -51.76 -32.72 16.89
CA GLY A 985 -50.60 -33.40 17.46
C GLY A 985 -49.53 -33.81 16.43
N GLU A 986 -49.87 -33.91 15.15
CA GLU A 986 -49.04 -34.43 14.07
C GLU A 986 -48.63 -33.36 13.06
N SER A 987 -49.39 -32.27 12.97
CA SER A 987 -49.11 -31.19 12.02
C SER A 987 -47.87 -30.35 12.43
N PRO A 988 -46.98 -30.00 11.49
CA PRO A 988 -45.82 -29.17 11.80
C PRO A 988 -46.22 -27.76 12.25
N PHE A 989 -45.62 -27.24 13.32
CA PHE A 989 -45.99 -25.95 13.93
C PHE A 989 -46.03 -24.79 12.91
N PHE A 990 -45.05 -24.70 12.02
CA PHE A 990 -44.97 -23.63 11.01
C PHE A 990 -46.03 -23.74 9.90
N GLU A 991 -46.65 -24.90 9.72
CA GLU A 991 -47.76 -25.09 8.77
C GLU A 991 -49.12 -24.73 9.39
N VAL A 992 -49.20 -24.65 10.72
CA VAL A 992 -50.44 -24.38 11.49
C VAL A 992 -50.43 -22.99 12.18
N GLY A 993 -49.61 -22.07 11.68
CA GLY A 993 -49.64 -20.66 12.05
C GLY A 993 -48.59 -20.21 13.07
N PHE A 994 -47.54 -21.01 13.34
CA PHE A 994 -46.42 -20.54 14.17
C PHE A 994 -45.43 -19.67 13.40
N ASN A 995 -44.94 -18.63 14.08
CA ASN A 995 -43.85 -17.77 13.62
C ASN A 995 -42.71 -17.77 14.68
N SER A 996 -41.63 -17.02 14.44
CA SER A 996 -40.47 -17.01 15.34
C SER A 996 -40.80 -16.53 16.77
N LEU A 997 -41.82 -15.69 16.96
CA LEU A 997 -42.23 -15.20 18.29
C LEU A 997 -43.08 -16.23 19.02
N SER A 998 -44.06 -16.85 18.35
CA SER A 998 -44.87 -17.92 18.95
C SER A 998 -44.04 -19.18 19.25
N ALA A 999 -42.96 -19.41 18.50
CA ALA A 999 -42.00 -20.49 18.78
C ALA A 999 -41.19 -20.26 20.06
N VAL A 1000 -40.71 -19.04 20.28
CA VAL A 1000 -39.99 -18.67 21.51
C VAL A 1000 -40.94 -18.70 22.70
N GLU A 1001 -42.18 -18.22 22.52
CA GLU A 1001 -43.20 -18.24 23.56
C GLU A 1001 -43.56 -19.68 23.97
N LEU A 1002 -43.83 -20.56 23.00
CA LEU A 1002 -44.10 -21.97 23.29
C LEU A 1002 -42.93 -22.62 24.05
N ARG A 1003 -41.69 -22.35 23.64
CA ARG A 1003 -40.50 -22.85 24.35
C ARG A 1003 -40.47 -22.37 25.80
N ASN A 1004 -40.75 -21.09 26.06
CA ASN A 1004 -40.73 -20.55 27.43
C ASN A 1004 -41.83 -21.15 28.29
N ARG A 1005 -43.03 -21.31 27.74
CA ARG A 1005 -44.16 -21.95 28.43
C ARG A 1005 -43.87 -23.41 28.74
N LEU A 1006 -43.27 -24.15 27.81
CA LEU A 1006 -42.83 -25.52 28.04
C LEU A 1006 -41.77 -25.60 29.15
N VAL A 1007 -40.83 -24.64 29.22
CA VAL A 1007 -39.89 -24.55 30.35
C VAL A 1007 -40.64 -24.36 31.67
N GLU A 1008 -41.66 -23.51 31.71
CA GLU A 1008 -42.45 -23.26 32.92
C GLU A 1008 -43.26 -24.49 33.36
N VAL A 1009 -43.94 -25.17 32.44
CA VAL A 1009 -44.84 -26.29 32.80
C VAL A 1009 -44.12 -27.64 32.97
N THR A 1010 -42.92 -27.78 32.42
CA THR A 1010 -42.12 -29.00 32.57
C THR A 1010 -40.96 -28.86 33.56
N GLY A 1011 -40.56 -27.63 33.87
CA GLY A 1011 -39.36 -27.35 34.65
C GLY A 1011 -38.05 -27.73 33.96
N LEU A 1012 -38.06 -28.12 32.68
CA LEU A 1012 -36.87 -28.50 31.92
C LEU A 1012 -36.16 -27.29 31.32
N THR A 1013 -34.85 -27.42 31.06
CA THR A 1013 -34.12 -26.42 30.25
C THR A 1013 -34.18 -26.82 28.78
N LEU A 1014 -34.96 -26.09 27.97
CA LEU A 1014 -35.21 -26.43 26.56
C LEU A 1014 -34.41 -25.55 25.59
N SER A 1015 -33.95 -26.14 24.47
CA SER A 1015 -33.18 -25.44 23.42
C SER A 1015 -34.01 -24.33 22.76
N PRO A 1016 -33.42 -23.18 22.38
CA PRO A 1016 -34.07 -22.18 21.52
C PRO A 1016 -34.48 -22.73 20.15
N MET A 1017 -33.86 -23.84 19.69
CA MET A 1017 -34.16 -24.49 18.41
C MET A 1017 -35.20 -25.61 18.52
N LEU A 1018 -35.86 -25.78 19.68
CA LEU A 1018 -36.77 -26.90 19.99
C LEU A 1018 -37.74 -27.24 18.85
N LEU A 1019 -38.43 -26.25 18.28
CA LEU A 1019 -39.42 -26.45 17.22
C LEU A 1019 -38.83 -26.74 15.83
N PHE A 1020 -37.53 -26.48 15.62
CA PHE A 1020 -36.83 -26.87 14.40
C PHE A 1020 -36.34 -28.32 14.47
N ASP A 1021 -35.89 -28.73 15.66
CA ASP A 1021 -35.41 -30.09 15.91
C ASP A 1021 -36.59 -31.08 16.06
N TYR A 1022 -37.71 -30.62 16.63
CA TYR A 1022 -38.93 -31.40 16.87
C TYR A 1022 -40.15 -30.63 16.33
N PRO A 1023 -40.49 -30.82 15.05
CA PRO A 1023 -41.39 -29.91 14.34
C PRO A 1023 -42.88 -30.07 14.65
N THR A 1024 -43.27 -31.10 15.43
CA THR A 1024 -44.68 -31.42 15.76
C THR A 1024 -44.86 -31.60 17.27
N PRO A 1025 -46.09 -31.43 17.81
CA PRO A 1025 -46.36 -31.69 19.23
C PRO A 1025 -45.98 -33.12 19.66
N ALA A 1026 -46.21 -34.13 18.81
CA ALA A 1026 -45.80 -35.51 19.04
C ALA A 1026 -44.28 -35.66 19.24
N TYR A 1027 -43.47 -35.05 18.36
CA TYR A 1027 -42.02 -35.13 18.49
C TYR A 1027 -41.49 -34.39 19.71
N ILE A 1028 -42.09 -33.27 20.09
CA ILE A 1028 -41.73 -32.58 21.34
C ILE A 1028 -42.12 -33.45 22.55
N ALA A 1029 -43.29 -34.10 22.53
CA ALA A 1029 -43.75 -34.96 23.63
C ALA A 1029 -42.82 -36.16 23.87
N GLU A 1030 -42.37 -36.82 22.81
CA GLU A 1030 -41.37 -37.91 22.88
C GLU A 1030 -40.04 -37.40 23.46
N PHE A 1031 -39.56 -36.26 22.97
CA PHE A 1031 -38.35 -35.62 23.49
C PHE A 1031 -38.47 -35.27 24.99
N LEU A 1032 -39.60 -34.68 25.40
CA LEU A 1032 -39.84 -34.32 26.80
C LEU A 1032 -39.91 -35.57 27.70
N GLN A 1033 -40.49 -36.67 27.22
CA GLN A 1033 -40.51 -37.95 27.94
C GLN A 1033 -39.08 -38.44 28.21
N GLU A 1034 -38.21 -38.42 27.21
CA GLU A 1034 -36.80 -38.83 27.35
C GLU A 1034 -36.03 -37.93 28.32
N GLN A 1035 -36.22 -36.61 28.24
CA GLN A 1035 -35.55 -35.66 29.16
C GLN A 1035 -36.02 -35.84 30.61
N LEU A 1036 -37.33 -36.01 30.84
CA LEU A 1036 -37.89 -36.23 32.17
C LEU A 1036 -37.44 -37.57 32.77
N ALA A 1037 -37.22 -38.60 31.95
CA ALA A 1037 -36.66 -39.88 32.38
C ALA A 1037 -35.17 -39.79 32.73
N THR A 1038 -34.40 -39.02 31.97
CA THR A 1038 -32.93 -38.89 32.15
C THR A 1038 -32.57 -38.11 33.41
N GLU A 1039 -33.32 -37.06 33.76
CA GLU A 1039 -33.10 -36.32 35.01
C GLU A 1039 -33.56 -37.09 36.27
N THR A 1040 -34.45 -38.09 36.13
CA THR A 1040 -34.84 -38.98 37.25
C THR A 1040 -33.67 -39.87 37.69
N ALA A 1041 -32.77 -40.24 36.77
CA ALA A 1041 -31.61 -41.09 37.05
C ALA A 1041 -30.46 -40.36 37.79
N ASN A 1042 -30.40 -39.03 37.71
CA ASN A 1042 -29.36 -38.21 38.36
C ASN A 1042 -29.78 -37.64 39.74
N GLY A 1043 -31.01 -37.92 40.20
CA GLY A 1043 -31.57 -37.41 41.46
C GLY A 1043 -31.68 -38.43 42.61
N GLY A 1044 -31.18 -39.66 42.42
CA GLY A 1044 -31.17 -40.73 43.42
C GLY A 1044 -29.76 -41.29 43.62
N GLU A 1045 -29.00 -40.63 44.50
CA GLU A 1045 -27.59 -40.86 44.89
C GLU A 1045 -26.50 -40.62 43.83
#